data_AF-A0A5E4KN46-F1
#
_entry.id   AF-A0A5E4KN46-F1
#
_cell.length_a   1.000
_cell.length_b   1.000
_cell.length_c   1.000
_cell.angle_alpha   90.00
_cell.angle_beta   90.00
_cell.angle_gamma   90.00
#
_symmetry.space_group_name_H-M   'P 1'
#
loop_
_entity.id
_entity.type
_entity.pdbx_description
1 polymer ?
#
loop_
_entity_poly.entity_id
_entity_poly.type
_entity_poly.pdbx_seq_one_letter_code
_entity_poly.pdbx_strand_id
1 'polypeptide(L)'
;MIKEIINRGRTPGIAIGITIILLMLIMPVEAASGNRVWKEGMPTTYTWDSHSFAGFYYNLDENLGTEELTINNIKRTIDPGDLTYTTMPIEVEFEHPGFGKYQVIGFMADKYFAGYTGNSIISGGSTISTLGRSQLHKVIIDDDDKRVINEGGTLTLKEGYVLKMTAVDIGAGPGQIMVTLLKDGTEVDTGVIAGNSNYIYSEKLGAVKDMPVLAVHFDSVFRGREVNAAFIRGVFQISEAFTNINSGDRYGELEISSVGSGGIDMSNRNSLSLSSGNTVDLVGDLKIVVADSSTLRFALSVERTGAFEMRGTTYPETSEWDPMNFGLNIGGTNLGFYYDMDRDVGNEKLTIEQINGRTIPNGKLRYSTTADEINFDYPQFGTYKVIGFMADRYFAGYTAGSVITKNQPISTLGRDRLYKILIDDDTKRTLTQGGTLTLKDGYVLKITDVDIGAGAGQVLLSLLKDGVQVDSDVVTGNDNYVLSRSMGSVDLPIISVHFDAIFRGREVNAAFFFFVLEISDIYTSITSNDKFGEMEVETVNSDRIDMVNKNSLSMSSGDTVDIMGNIKFKVANSDTVRFYPFVYVTPDMISSQLSIDAPDKATAGDEIMVKVTAGGQPVEAAFISINSEFGQTDINGLLNVSLKKTMKGGTYNISVTKLGYQKASKELVVQDYVEDRLGIEAPEKGNQFGNITIRVMNKGQPVAGATVNYDDKVIGSTDAAGNLIYRLENSGTHTIYASKSGFATAARDIEVRVPYAEFKALDIRVNNVVISNEKVEVQTNITNVGTKGDTLPVGLIINSTEIVSMPVTIAAGEVKEVTFTKEVNLPPGNYTVEVLGQKKIVEVREAPFNIFLALLVIIVIGAVVIFLLTKGRTRSGTAKDQPVEGEIKKK
;
A
#
# COMPACT_ATOMS: atom_id res chain seq x y z
N MET A 1 -46.62 -13.90 -27.30
CA MET A 1 -47.36 -13.13 -28.31
C MET A 1 -46.42 -12.65 -29.42
N ILE A 2 -45.60 -13.57 -29.96
CA ILE A 2 -44.69 -13.35 -31.10
C ILE A 2 -44.81 -14.64 -31.94
N LYS A 3 -45.96 -14.79 -32.60
CA LYS A 3 -46.23 -15.91 -33.52
C LYS A 3 -47.24 -15.57 -34.61
N GLU A 4 -47.34 -14.30 -34.95
CA GLU A 4 -48.04 -13.81 -36.14
C GLU A 4 -47.20 -12.69 -36.77
N ILE A 5 -47.25 -12.58 -38.09
CA ILE A 5 -46.43 -11.74 -38.98
C ILE A 5 -45.15 -12.43 -39.50
N ILE A 6 -45.33 -13.60 -40.14
CA ILE A 6 -44.50 -14.00 -41.29
C ILE A 6 -45.45 -14.38 -42.43
N ASN A 7 -45.82 -13.41 -43.27
CA ASN A 7 -46.16 -13.65 -44.68
C ASN A 7 -46.34 -12.34 -45.46
N ARG A 8 -45.38 -12.02 -46.35
CA ARG A 8 -45.57 -11.63 -47.77
C ARG A 8 -44.37 -10.82 -48.30
N GLY A 9 -43.54 -11.50 -49.10
CA GLY A 9 -43.26 -11.11 -50.49
C GLY A 9 -42.15 -10.08 -50.81
N ARG A 10 -41.21 -10.56 -51.64
CA ARG A 10 -40.34 -9.90 -52.66
C ARG A 10 -38.93 -9.45 -52.26
N THR A 11 -37.97 -10.25 -52.73
CA THR A 11 -36.56 -9.95 -53.05
C THR A 11 -36.44 -8.94 -54.23
N PRO A 12 -35.33 -8.17 -54.37
CA PRO A 12 -34.07 -8.72 -54.92
C PRO A 12 -32.75 -8.21 -54.29
N GLY A 13 -31.87 -9.18 -54.00
CA GLY A 13 -30.45 -9.23 -54.36
C GLY A 13 -29.52 -8.06 -54.03
N ILE A 14 -28.75 -8.19 -52.94
CA ILE A 14 -27.33 -7.82 -52.90
C ILE A 14 -26.60 -8.96 -52.19
N ALA A 15 -25.64 -9.59 -52.89
CA ALA A 15 -24.76 -10.60 -52.34
C ALA A 15 -23.77 -9.94 -51.38
N ILE A 16 -23.92 -10.18 -50.08
CA ILE A 16 -22.90 -9.93 -49.07
C ILE A 16 -22.43 -11.31 -48.62
N GLY A 17 -21.17 -11.62 -48.94
CA GLY A 17 -20.50 -12.79 -48.38
C GLY A 17 -20.36 -12.60 -46.88
N ILE A 18 -21.27 -13.22 -46.12
CA ILE A 18 -21.13 -13.36 -44.68
C ILE A 18 -20.21 -14.57 -44.47
N THR A 19 -18.94 -14.30 -44.20
CA THR A 19 -18.06 -15.28 -43.58
C THR A 19 -18.56 -15.46 -42.15
N ILE A 20 -19.40 -16.47 -41.92
CA ILE A 20 -19.83 -16.88 -40.58
C ILE A 20 -18.60 -17.50 -39.92
N ILE A 21 -17.85 -16.70 -39.16
CA ILE A 21 -16.96 -17.22 -38.12
C ILE A 21 -17.90 -17.71 -37.03
N LEU A 22 -18.10 -19.02 -37.00
CA LEU A 22 -18.80 -19.72 -35.93
C LEU A 22 -17.92 -19.63 -34.68
N LEU A 23 -18.06 -18.53 -33.93
CA LEU A 23 -17.53 -18.43 -32.58
C LEU A 23 -18.30 -19.47 -31.75
N MET A 24 -17.68 -20.60 -31.46
CA MET A 24 -18.17 -21.50 -30.42
C MET A 24 -18.12 -20.71 -29.12
N LEU A 25 -19.23 -20.11 -28.73
CA LEU A 25 -19.51 -19.79 -27.34
C LEU A 25 -19.57 -21.15 -26.62
N ILE A 26 -18.40 -21.60 -26.16
CA ILE A 26 -18.32 -22.51 -25.03
C ILE A 26 -19.00 -21.71 -23.93
N MET A 27 -20.23 -22.07 -23.56
CA MET A 27 -20.80 -21.57 -22.31
C MET A 27 -19.79 -21.94 -21.23
N PRO A 28 -19.17 -20.98 -20.52
CA PRO A 28 -18.33 -21.33 -19.40
C PRO A 28 -19.20 -22.17 -18.48
N VAL A 29 -18.70 -23.34 -18.06
CA VAL A 29 -19.12 -23.88 -16.77
C VAL A 29 -18.95 -22.72 -15.81
N GLU A 30 -20.03 -22.25 -15.16
CA GLU A 30 -19.95 -21.15 -14.19
C GLU A 30 -18.79 -21.48 -13.23
N ALA A 31 -17.68 -20.77 -13.38
CA ALA A 31 -16.52 -20.96 -12.55
C ALA A 31 -16.95 -20.60 -11.12
N ALA A 32 -16.55 -21.40 -10.14
CA ALA A 32 -16.74 -20.97 -8.76
C ALA A 32 -15.91 -19.70 -8.52
N SER A 33 -16.52 -18.72 -7.87
CA SER A 33 -15.92 -17.46 -7.45
C SER A 33 -16.42 -17.11 -6.04
N GLY A 34 -15.91 -16.02 -5.45
CA GLY A 34 -16.40 -15.49 -4.17
C GLY A 34 -15.50 -15.76 -2.97
N ASN A 35 -14.74 -16.86 -2.97
CA ASN A 35 -13.70 -17.11 -1.95
C ASN A 35 -12.33 -16.65 -2.43
N ARG A 36 -11.52 -16.10 -1.53
CA ARG A 36 -10.13 -15.73 -1.81
C ARG A 36 -9.18 -16.93 -1.83
N VAL A 37 -9.53 -18.01 -1.12
CA VAL A 37 -8.72 -19.24 -1.01
C VAL A 37 -9.40 -20.35 -1.82
N TRP A 38 -8.63 -20.98 -2.70
CA TRP A 38 -9.00 -22.26 -3.31
C TRP A 38 -8.49 -23.40 -2.44
N LYS A 39 -9.30 -24.44 -2.23
CA LYS A 39 -8.91 -25.68 -1.54
C LYS A 39 -9.38 -26.92 -2.27
N GLU A 40 -8.62 -28.01 -2.13
CA GLU A 40 -9.03 -29.32 -2.65
C GLU A 40 -10.49 -29.65 -2.28
N GLY A 41 -11.25 -30.09 -3.28
CA GLY A 41 -12.69 -30.32 -3.17
C GLY A 41 -13.55 -29.18 -3.75
N MET A 42 -12.97 -28.00 -3.97
CA MET A 42 -13.58 -26.94 -4.80
C MET A 42 -13.46 -27.27 -6.29
N PRO A 43 -14.24 -26.61 -7.18
CA PRO A 43 -14.13 -26.80 -8.62
C PRO A 43 -12.71 -26.58 -9.14
N THR A 44 -12.28 -27.41 -10.08
CA THR A 44 -10.94 -27.35 -10.70
C THR A 44 -10.81 -26.24 -11.75
N THR A 45 -11.89 -25.51 -12.02
CA THR A 45 -11.87 -24.21 -12.68
C THR A 45 -12.35 -23.18 -11.68
N TYR A 46 -11.51 -22.19 -11.41
CA TYR A 46 -11.78 -21.18 -10.38
C TYR A 46 -11.40 -19.79 -10.88
N THR A 47 -12.23 -18.80 -10.57
CA THR A 47 -12.04 -17.41 -11.00
C THR A 47 -12.04 -16.47 -9.80
N TRP A 48 -11.00 -15.65 -9.73
CA TRP A 48 -10.98 -14.44 -8.90
C TRP A 48 -11.35 -13.25 -9.77
N ASP A 49 -12.22 -12.40 -9.26
CA ASP A 49 -12.69 -11.17 -9.89
C ASP A 49 -12.56 -10.00 -8.90
N SER A 50 -12.95 -8.80 -9.35
CA SER A 50 -12.87 -7.58 -8.53
C SER A 50 -13.80 -7.60 -7.29
N HIS A 51 -14.77 -8.52 -7.23
CA HIS A 51 -15.69 -8.68 -6.11
C HIS A 51 -15.14 -9.65 -5.05
N SER A 52 -14.37 -10.64 -5.47
CA SER A 52 -13.84 -11.73 -4.63
C SER A 52 -12.37 -11.55 -4.25
N PHE A 53 -11.61 -10.72 -4.97
CA PHE A 53 -10.21 -10.43 -4.66
C PHE A 53 -9.95 -8.94 -4.41
N ALA A 54 -9.57 -8.63 -3.17
CA ALA A 54 -9.32 -7.27 -2.70
C ALA A 54 -8.18 -6.53 -3.44
N GLY A 55 -7.26 -7.27 -4.07
CA GLY A 55 -6.15 -6.67 -4.81
C GLY A 55 -6.58 -5.98 -6.10
N PHE A 56 -7.62 -6.47 -6.77
CA PHE A 56 -8.10 -5.89 -8.03
C PHE A 56 -8.83 -4.57 -7.84
N TYR A 57 -8.80 -3.73 -8.88
CA TYR A 57 -9.51 -2.47 -8.91
C TYR A 57 -11.02 -2.68 -8.83
N TYR A 58 -11.68 -1.93 -7.94
CA TYR A 58 -13.14 -1.95 -7.79
C TYR A 58 -13.66 -0.55 -7.47
N ASN A 59 -14.57 -0.05 -8.30
CA ASN A 59 -15.35 1.16 -8.02
C ASN A 59 -16.64 0.77 -7.27
N LEU A 60 -16.67 1.04 -5.96
CA LEU A 60 -17.81 0.76 -5.09
C LEU A 60 -19.07 1.56 -5.47
N ASP A 61 -18.88 2.82 -5.87
CA ASP A 61 -19.97 3.77 -6.12
C ASP A 61 -20.76 3.37 -7.35
N GLU A 62 -20.10 2.82 -8.37
CA GLU A 62 -20.74 2.35 -9.60
C GLU A 62 -20.92 0.81 -9.65
N ASN A 63 -20.33 0.07 -8.68
CA ASN A 63 -20.25 -1.40 -8.66
C ASN A 63 -19.56 -1.97 -9.91
N LEU A 64 -18.39 -1.45 -10.24
CA LEU A 64 -17.65 -1.84 -11.44
C LEU A 64 -16.26 -2.35 -11.09
N GLY A 65 -15.88 -3.46 -11.70
CA GLY A 65 -14.54 -4.02 -11.69
C GLY A 65 -14.13 -4.40 -13.11
N THR A 66 -12.85 -4.68 -13.33
CA THR A 66 -12.32 -4.90 -14.67
C THR A 66 -11.52 -6.18 -14.82
N GLU A 67 -10.91 -6.65 -13.75
CA GLU A 67 -9.91 -7.72 -13.76
C GLU A 67 -10.52 -9.05 -13.33
N GLU A 68 -10.15 -10.10 -14.06
CA GLU A 68 -10.44 -11.49 -13.74
C GLU A 68 -9.19 -12.34 -13.93
N LEU A 69 -8.99 -13.31 -13.03
CA LEU A 69 -7.95 -14.33 -13.14
C LEU A 69 -8.59 -15.69 -12.96
N THR A 70 -8.42 -16.55 -13.97
CA THR A 70 -8.99 -17.90 -13.99
C THR A 70 -7.88 -18.93 -14.07
N ILE A 71 -7.97 -19.98 -13.25
CA ILE A 71 -7.14 -21.17 -13.37
C ILE A 71 -8.04 -22.35 -13.71
N ASN A 72 -7.70 -23.05 -14.78
CA ASN A 72 -8.33 -24.29 -15.22
C ASN A 72 -7.51 -25.51 -14.79
N ASN A 73 -8.16 -26.68 -14.74
CA ASN A 73 -7.51 -27.96 -14.46
C ASN A 73 -6.63 -27.96 -13.19
N ILE A 74 -7.08 -27.27 -12.14
CA ILE A 74 -6.29 -27.01 -10.92
C ILE A 74 -5.77 -28.32 -10.32
N LYS A 75 -4.44 -28.36 -10.16
CA LYS A 75 -3.62 -29.40 -9.53
C LYS A 75 -2.32 -28.75 -9.05
N ARG A 76 -1.39 -29.52 -8.49
CA ARG A 76 -0.08 -28.98 -8.03
C ARG A 76 0.83 -28.40 -9.12
N THR A 77 0.45 -28.53 -10.38
CA THR A 77 1.15 -27.92 -11.50
C THR A 77 0.10 -27.34 -12.44
N ILE A 78 0.14 -26.04 -12.66
CA ILE A 78 -0.68 -25.37 -13.66
C ILE A 78 0.04 -25.55 -15.00
N ASP A 79 -0.60 -26.16 -15.99
CA ASP A 79 0.02 -26.38 -17.29
C ASP A 79 0.02 -25.07 -18.12
N PRO A 80 0.86 -24.95 -19.17
CA PRO A 80 0.82 -23.81 -20.06
C PRO A 80 -0.59 -23.53 -20.60
N GLY A 81 -1.05 -22.28 -20.47
CA GLY A 81 -2.37 -21.82 -20.92
C GLY A 81 -3.53 -22.11 -19.97
N ASP A 82 -3.33 -22.84 -18.87
CA ASP A 82 -4.39 -23.12 -17.89
C ASP A 82 -4.67 -21.93 -16.95
N LEU A 83 -3.76 -20.97 -16.82
CA LEU A 83 -3.98 -19.70 -16.11
C LEU A 83 -4.16 -18.56 -17.12
N THR A 84 -5.29 -17.89 -17.02
CA THR A 84 -5.64 -16.74 -17.86
C THR A 84 -5.95 -15.52 -16.99
N TYR A 85 -5.42 -14.37 -17.35
CA TYR A 85 -5.76 -13.08 -16.77
C TYR A 85 -6.41 -12.22 -17.86
N THR A 86 -7.58 -11.67 -17.58
CA THR A 86 -8.36 -10.86 -18.52
C THR A 86 -8.75 -9.56 -17.87
N THR A 87 -8.71 -8.47 -18.65
CA THR A 87 -9.19 -7.18 -18.18
C THR A 87 -9.84 -6.37 -19.29
N MET A 88 -10.96 -5.71 -18.97
CA MET A 88 -11.75 -4.93 -19.93
C MET A 88 -11.98 -3.50 -19.43
N PRO A 89 -11.89 -2.48 -20.31
CA PRO A 89 -12.14 -1.11 -19.89
C PRO A 89 -13.61 -0.89 -19.58
N ILE A 90 -13.87 -0.18 -18.49
CA ILE A 90 -15.20 0.23 -18.04
C ILE A 90 -15.29 1.75 -18.02
N GLU A 91 -16.49 2.28 -18.19
CA GLU A 91 -16.74 3.71 -18.10
C GLU A 91 -17.09 4.09 -16.65
N VAL A 92 -16.42 5.13 -16.13
CA VAL A 92 -16.64 5.69 -14.79
C VAL A 92 -16.88 7.19 -14.86
N GLU A 93 -17.60 7.73 -13.88
CA GLU A 93 -17.76 9.18 -13.72
C GLU A 93 -16.46 9.87 -13.32
N PHE A 94 -16.27 11.09 -13.81
CA PHE A 94 -15.29 12.01 -13.21
C PHE A 94 -15.81 12.48 -11.86
N GLU A 95 -14.90 12.79 -10.93
CA GLU A 95 -15.29 13.38 -9.64
C GLU A 95 -16.05 14.69 -9.83
N HIS A 96 -15.69 15.49 -10.84
CA HIS A 96 -16.53 16.59 -11.31
C HIS A 96 -17.54 16.11 -12.36
N PRO A 97 -18.85 16.02 -12.04
CA PRO A 97 -19.84 15.41 -12.94
C PRO A 97 -20.01 16.16 -14.28
N GLY A 98 -19.69 17.45 -14.32
CA GLY A 98 -19.73 18.26 -15.55
C GLY A 98 -18.69 17.89 -16.61
N PHE A 99 -17.76 16.98 -16.31
CA PHE A 99 -16.83 16.40 -17.28
C PHE A 99 -17.40 15.14 -17.97
N GLY A 100 -18.50 14.58 -17.45
CA GLY A 100 -19.16 13.39 -17.99
C GLY A 100 -18.52 12.11 -17.47
N LYS A 101 -18.04 11.24 -18.37
CA LYS A 101 -17.43 9.96 -18.02
C LYS A 101 -16.14 9.68 -18.81
N TYR A 102 -15.31 8.76 -18.33
CA TYR A 102 -14.11 8.28 -19.02
C TYR A 102 -13.90 6.78 -18.78
N GLN A 103 -13.02 6.15 -19.56
CA GLN A 103 -12.71 4.74 -19.41
C GLN A 103 -11.51 4.50 -18.51
N VAL A 104 -11.66 3.56 -17.58
CA VAL A 104 -10.60 3.01 -16.74
C VAL A 104 -10.44 1.53 -16.99
N ILE A 105 -9.24 1.01 -16.72
CA ILE A 105 -8.92 -0.41 -16.78
C ILE A 105 -7.96 -0.75 -15.64
N GLY A 106 -8.24 -1.82 -14.91
CA GLY A 106 -7.29 -2.43 -13.98
C GLY A 106 -6.27 -3.25 -14.77
N PHE A 107 -4.99 -3.08 -14.48
CA PHE A 107 -3.91 -3.85 -15.07
C PHE A 107 -2.90 -4.21 -13.99
N MET A 108 -2.86 -5.48 -13.60
CA MET A 108 -1.96 -6.01 -12.56
C MET A 108 -2.21 -5.36 -11.20
N ALA A 109 -3.48 -5.31 -10.78
CA ALA A 109 -3.94 -4.71 -9.53
C ALA A 109 -3.78 -3.18 -9.41
N ASP A 110 -3.57 -2.51 -10.54
CA ASP A 110 -3.35 -1.08 -10.66
C ASP A 110 -4.37 -0.42 -11.60
N LYS A 111 -4.93 0.74 -11.21
CA LYS A 111 -5.86 1.52 -12.05
C LYS A 111 -5.11 2.29 -13.14
N TYR A 112 -5.60 2.20 -14.38
CA TYR A 112 -5.15 2.99 -15.54
C TYR A 112 -6.33 3.65 -16.25
N PHE A 113 -6.04 4.75 -16.93
CA PHE A 113 -6.88 5.38 -17.94
C PHE A 113 -6.78 4.62 -19.27
N ALA A 114 -7.93 4.32 -19.88
CA ALA A 114 -8.04 3.55 -21.11
C ALA A 114 -8.64 4.34 -22.29
N GLY A 115 -9.28 5.48 -22.03
CA GLY A 115 -9.83 6.31 -23.10
C GLY A 115 -10.94 7.27 -22.69
N TYR A 116 -11.35 8.08 -23.66
CA TYR A 116 -12.57 8.88 -23.65
C TYR A 116 -13.64 8.23 -24.53
N THR A 117 -14.90 8.43 -24.19
CA THR A 117 -16.06 7.87 -24.90
C THR A 117 -16.95 9.00 -25.43
N GLY A 118 -18.08 8.65 -26.04
CA GLY A 118 -19.11 9.62 -26.42
C GLY A 118 -19.70 10.40 -25.23
N ASN A 119 -19.55 9.89 -24.01
CA ASN A 119 -20.03 10.53 -22.78
C ASN A 119 -18.96 11.44 -22.13
N SER A 120 -17.77 11.54 -22.72
CA SER A 120 -16.70 12.43 -22.25
C SER A 120 -16.92 13.85 -22.79
N ILE A 121 -17.32 14.77 -21.91
CA ILE A 121 -17.54 16.17 -22.29
C ILE A 121 -16.19 16.84 -22.62
N ILE A 122 -15.13 16.49 -21.90
CA ILE A 122 -13.80 17.09 -22.07
C ILE A 122 -13.12 16.71 -23.40
N SER A 123 -13.55 15.64 -24.08
CA SER A 123 -13.12 15.31 -25.45
C SER A 123 -14.07 15.85 -26.53
N GLY A 124 -15.04 16.69 -26.15
CA GLY A 124 -16.11 17.15 -27.03
C GLY A 124 -17.03 16.03 -27.52
N GLY A 125 -17.17 14.94 -26.74
CA GLY A 125 -17.90 13.73 -27.14
C GLY A 125 -17.15 12.84 -28.14
N SER A 126 -15.87 13.12 -28.40
CA SER A 126 -15.04 12.28 -29.28
C SER A 126 -14.57 11.03 -28.53
N THR A 127 -14.74 9.86 -29.15
CA THR A 127 -14.19 8.61 -28.62
C THR A 127 -12.70 8.53 -28.93
N ILE A 128 -11.87 8.41 -27.89
CA ILE A 128 -10.41 8.30 -27.98
C ILE A 128 -9.99 7.10 -27.14
N SER A 129 -9.60 5.99 -27.77
CA SER A 129 -9.11 4.80 -27.04
C SER A 129 -7.58 4.81 -26.99
N THR A 130 -7.01 5.01 -25.81
CA THR A 130 -5.55 4.87 -25.61
C THR A 130 -5.15 3.40 -25.60
N LEU A 131 -5.99 2.54 -25.01
CA LEU A 131 -5.81 1.10 -25.02
C LEU A 131 -5.80 0.52 -26.45
N GLY A 132 -6.70 0.97 -27.32
CA GLY A 132 -6.70 0.59 -28.74
C GLY A 132 -5.49 1.11 -29.53
N ARG A 133 -4.67 1.97 -28.92
CA ARG A 133 -3.36 2.42 -29.42
C ARG A 133 -2.20 1.81 -28.63
N SER A 134 -2.45 0.77 -27.84
CA SER A 134 -1.45 0.07 -27.03
C SER A 134 -0.82 0.93 -25.94
N GLN A 135 -1.55 1.91 -25.40
CA GLN A 135 -1.07 2.86 -24.38
C GLN A 135 -1.97 2.86 -23.14
N LEU A 136 -1.38 2.57 -21.97
CA LEU A 136 -2.03 2.75 -20.67
C LEU A 136 -1.45 3.98 -19.96
N HIS A 137 -2.32 4.91 -19.57
CA HIS A 137 -1.94 6.13 -18.85
C HIS A 137 -2.40 6.03 -17.39
N LYS A 138 -1.75 6.73 -16.46
CA LYS A 138 -2.28 6.87 -15.09
C LYS A 138 -3.20 8.09 -15.04
N VAL A 139 -4.30 7.99 -14.29
CA VAL A 139 -5.04 9.17 -13.81
C VAL A 139 -4.27 9.72 -12.61
N ILE A 140 -3.85 10.97 -12.66
CA ILE A 140 -2.99 11.57 -11.62
C ILE A 140 -3.67 12.69 -10.83
N ILE A 141 -4.74 13.26 -11.38
CA ILE A 141 -5.71 14.09 -10.65
C ILE A 141 -7.11 13.75 -11.19
N ASP A 142 -8.05 13.49 -10.31
CA ASP A 142 -9.49 13.44 -10.58
C ASP A 142 -10.16 13.79 -9.25
N ASP A 143 -10.57 15.05 -9.11
CA ASP A 143 -11.24 15.55 -7.90
C ASP A 143 -12.15 16.74 -8.20
N ASP A 144 -13.08 17.02 -7.30
CA ASP A 144 -13.97 18.19 -7.35
C ASP A 144 -13.67 19.21 -6.22
N ASP A 145 -12.47 19.12 -5.63
CA ASP A 145 -12.07 19.93 -4.49
C ASP A 145 -12.18 21.42 -4.82
N LYS A 146 -12.82 22.17 -3.92
CA LYS A 146 -12.93 23.62 -4.04
C LYS A 146 -11.54 24.23 -3.93
N ARG A 147 -11.16 25.03 -4.94
CA ARG A 147 -9.91 25.80 -4.97
C ARG A 147 -10.17 27.25 -5.37
N VAL A 148 -9.27 28.14 -4.98
CA VAL A 148 -9.35 29.57 -5.33
C VAL A 148 -8.02 30.01 -5.94
N ILE A 149 -8.07 30.65 -7.09
CA ILE A 149 -6.92 31.37 -7.66
C ILE A 149 -7.25 32.86 -7.75
N ASN A 150 -6.36 33.69 -7.20
CA ASN A 150 -6.47 35.14 -7.34
C ASN A 150 -5.74 35.60 -8.62
N GLU A 151 -6.00 36.82 -9.06
CA GLU A 151 -5.23 37.43 -10.15
C GLU A 151 -3.72 37.44 -9.84
N GLY A 152 -2.92 36.92 -10.76
CA GLY A 152 -1.49 36.67 -10.60
C GLY A 152 -1.14 35.37 -9.87
N GLY A 153 -2.11 34.71 -9.24
CA GLY A 153 -1.97 33.42 -8.56
C GLY A 153 -1.98 32.21 -9.49
N THR A 154 -1.72 31.04 -8.92
CA THR A 154 -1.51 29.78 -9.65
C THR A 154 -2.30 28.63 -9.05
N LEU A 155 -2.68 27.68 -9.91
CA LEU A 155 -3.05 26.32 -9.56
C LEU A 155 -1.88 25.42 -9.96
N THR A 156 -1.20 24.82 -8.97
CA THR A 156 -0.19 23.81 -9.24
C THR A 156 -0.84 22.49 -9.64
N LEU A 157 -0.36 21.90 -10.74
CA LEU A 157 -0.79 20.62 -11.28
C LEU A 157 0.37 19.61 -11.21
N LYS A 158 0.16 18.38 -11.68
CA LYS A 158 1.22 17.35 -11.69
C LYS A 158 2.10 17.46 -12.92
N GLU A 159 3.25 16.78 -12.89
CA GLU A 159 4.22 16.73 -13.98
C GLU A 159 4.63 18.13 -14.48
N GLY A 160 5.01 19.05 -13.59
CA GLY A 160 5.54 20.36 -14.00
C GLY A 160 4.51 21.36 -14.59
N TYR A 161 3.23 21.00 -14.64
CA TYR A 161 2.17 21.91 -15.08
C TYR A 161 1.78 22.91 -13.98
N VAL A 162 1.56 24.17 -14.38
CA VAL A 162 1.05 25.24 -13.52
C VAL A 162 0.08 26.10 -14.33
N LEU A 163 -1.17 26.22 -13.88
CA LEU A 163 -2.16 27.09 -14.50
C LEU A 163 -2.20 28.43 -13.77
N LYS A 164 -1.85 29.52 -14.44
CA LYS A 164 -1.79 30.86 -13.87
C LYS A 164 -2.99 31.70 -14.31
N MET A 165 -3.68 32.35 -13.38
CA MET A 165 -4.65 33.41 -13.72
C MET A 165 -3.88 34.71 -13.95
N THR A 166 -3.77 35.14 -15.20
CA THR A 166 -2.93 36.29 -15.57
C THR A 166 -3.68 37.62 -15.55
N ALA A 167 -4.98 37.61 -15.84
CA ALA A 167 -5.80 38.80 -15.81
C ALA A 167 -7.28 38.44 -15.61
N VAL A 168 -8.07 39.43 -15.16
CA VAL A 168 -9.53 39.38 -15.25
C VAL A 168 -10.02 40.40 -16.29
N ASP A 169 -10.98 40.01 -17.11
CA ASP A 169 -11.65 40.96 -18.00
C ASP A 169 -12.43 42.00 -17.17
N ILE A 170 -12.47 43.24 -17.64
CA ILE A 170 -13.12 44.38 -16.98
C ILE A 170 -14.41 44.82 -17.69
N GLY A 171 -14.81 44.14 -18.77
CA GLY A 171 -16.01 44.44 -19.55
C GLY A 171 -17.33 44.08 -18.85
N ALA A 172 -18.45 44.59 -19.37
CA ALA A 172 -19.81 44.41 -18.81
C ALA A 172 -20.41 42.99 -18.99
N GLY A 173 -19.59 41.99 -19.36
CA GLY A 173 -20.01 40.61 -19.63
C GLY A 173 -19.96 39.69 -18.39
N PRO A 174 -20.29 38.39 -18.57
CA PRO A 174 -20.09 37.38 -17.53
C PRO A 174 -18.59 37.35 -17.17
N GLY A 175 -18.24 37.25 -15.90
CA GLY A 175 -16.85 37.29 -15.47
C GLY A 175 -15.94 36.35 -16.28
N GLN A 176 -15.04 36.91 -17.11
CA GLN A 176 -14.00 36.17 -17.82
C GLN A 176 -12.63 36.43 -17.22
N ILE A 177 -11.78 35.42 -17.25
CA ILE A 177 -10.37 35.46 -16.85
C ILE A 177 -9.49 35.05 -18.02
N MET A 178 -8.26 35.56 -18.06
CA MET A 178 -7.21 35.03 -18.89
C MET A 178 -6.37 34.08 -18.06
N VAL A 179 -6.14 32.88 -18.59
CA VAL A 179 -5.28 31.87 -17.98
C VAL A 179 -4.11 31.53 -18.91
N THR A 180 -2.98 31.20 -18.31
CA THR A 180 -1.77 30.76 -19.00
C THR A 180 -1.31 29.47 -18.37
N LEU A 181 -1.22 28.40 -19.15
CA LEU A 181 -0.66 27.13 -18.72
C LEU A 181 0.83 27.12 -18.99
N LEU A 182 1.59 26.85 -17.94
CA LEU A 182 3.03 26.67 -17.98
C LEU A 182 3.36 25.20 -17.80
N LYS A 183 4.33 24.70 -18.56
CA LYS A 183 5.01 23.43 -18.34
C LYS A 183 6.48 23.72 -18.06
N ASP A 184 6.97 23.34 -16.89
CA ASP A 184 8.36 23.56 -16.47
C ASP A 184 8.79 25.04 -16.61
N GLY A 185 7.87 25.96 -16.30
CA GLY A 185 8.06 27.41 -16.40
C GLY A 185 7.92 28.00 -17.80
N THR A 186 7.73 27.17 -18.83
CA THR A 186 7.52 27.62 -20.22
C THR A 186 6.03 27.63 -20.56
N GLU A 187 5.55 28.70 -21.20
CA GLU A 187 4.17 28.77 -21.68
C GLU A 187 3.91 27.75 -22.79
N VAL A 188 2.89 26.93 -22.59
CA VAL A 188 2.44 25.91 -23.57
C VAL A 188 1.05 26.21 -24.12
N ASP A 189 0.23 26.94 -23.37
CA ASP A 189 -1.10 27.34 -23.82
C ASP A 189 -1.61 28.59 -23.08
N THR A 190 -2.54 29.32 -23.69
CA THR A 190 -3.24 30.45 -23.07
C THR A 190 -4.68 30.53 -23.57
N GLY A 191 -5.60 30.84 -22.66
CA GLY A 191 -7.02 30.87 -22.98
C GLY A 191 -7.79 31.92 -22.18
N VAL A 192 -8.93 32.34 -22.73
CA VAL A 192 -9.91 33.17 -22.03
C VAL A 192 -11.06 32.29 -21.59
N ILE A 193 -11.32 32.24 -20.29
CA ILE A 193 -12.30 31.35 -19.67
C ILE A 193 -13.35 32.16 -18.93
N ALA A 194 -14.63 31.84 -19.17
CA ALA A 194 -15.74 32.40 -18.42
C ALA A 194 -16.02 31.59 -17.15
N GLY A 195 -16.72 32.18 -16.18
CA GLY A 195 -17.33 31.41 -15.09
C GLY A 195 -18.29 30.34 -15.62
N ASN A 196 -18.38 29.22 -14.91
CA ASN A 196 -19.08 27.99 -15.28
C ASN A 196 -18.61 27.42 -16.62
N SER A 197 -17.30 27.35 -16.85
CA SER A 197 -16.71 26.80 -18.09
C SER A 197 -15.44 26.00 -17.80
N ASN A 198 -15.06 25.16 -18.76
CA ASN A 198 -13.91 24.28 -18.66
C ASN A 198 -12.74 24.85 -19.44
N TYR A 199 -11.56 24.89 -18.82
CA TYR A 199 -10.28 24.98 -19.52
C TYR A 199 -9.82 23.56 -19.83
N ILE A 200 -9.49 23.27 -21.08
CA ILE A 200 -9.04 21.94 -21.53
C ILE A 200 -7.77 22.12 -22.33
N TYR A 201 -6.71 21.43 -21.94
CA TYR A 201 -5.47 21.37 -22.69
C TYR A 201 -5.30 19.97 -23.27
N SER A 202 -5.02 19.92 -24.58
CA SER A 202 -4.85 18.70 -25.34
C SER A 202 -3.53 18.70 -26.08
N GLU A 203 -2.88 17.54 -26.14
CA GLU A 203 -1.63 17.38 -26.88
C GLU A 203 -1.49 15.99 -27.51
N LYS A 204 -0.40 15.76 -28.24
CA LYS A 204 -0.13 14.45 -28.84
C LYS A 204 0.64 13.59 -27.83
N LEU A 205 0.02 12.51 -27.35
CA LEU A 205 0.65 11.51 -26.49
C LEU A 205 0.95 10.21 -27.26
N GLY A 206 2.22 10.01 -27.61
CA GLY A 206 2.67 8.84 -28.37
C GLY A 206 1.92 8.66 -29.70
N ALA A 207 1.11 7.60 -29.81
CA ALA A 207 0.33 7.29 -31.01
C ALA A 207 -1.04 7.99 -31.04
N VAL A 208 -1.49 8.58 -29.93
CA VAL A 208 -2.76 9.31 -29.81
C VAL A 208 -2.53 10.80 -30.08
N LYS A 209 -3.35 11.39 -30.95
CA LYS A 209 -3.35 12.82 -31.26
C LYS A 209 -4.48 13.52 -30.51
N ASP A 210 -4.32 14.82 -30.28
CA ASP A 210 -5.35 15.70 -29.72
C ASP A 210 -5.96 15.15 -28.43
N MET A 211 -5.12 14.56 -27.57
CA MET A 211 -5.52 13.91 -26.33
C MET A 211 -5.75 14.96 -25.24
N PRO A 212 -6.97 15.13 -24.70
CA PRO A 212 -7.16 15.93 -23.49
C PRO A 212 -6.34 15.35 -22.34
N VAL A 213 -5.33 16.09 -21.87
CA VAL A 213 -4.44 15.67 -20.77
C VAL A 213 -4.79 16.36 -19.46
N LEU A 214 -5.41 17.52 -19.55
CA LEU A 214 -5.77 18.38 -18.41
C LEU A 214 -7.12 19.04 -18.66
N ALA A 215 -7.99 19.01 -17.65
CA ALA A 215 -9.23 19.76 -17.61
C ALA A 215 -9.40 20.46 -16.24
N VAL A 216 -9.78 21.73 -16.25
CA VAL A 216 -10.07 22.53 -15.05
C VAL A 216 -11.42 23.20 -15.20
N HIS A 217 -12.33 22.93 -14.26
CA HIS A 217 -13.65 23.56 -14.22
C HIS A 217 -13.62 24.81 -13.36
N PHE A 218 -13.93 25.95 -13.96
CA PHE A 218 -14.11 27.22 -13.28
C PHE A 218 -15.58 27.41 -12.94
N ASP A 219 -15.96 27.16 -11.69
CA ASP A 219 -17.33 27.30 -11.18
C ASP A 219 -17.82 28.75 -11.29
N SER A 220 -17.01 29.70 -10.81
CA SER A 220 -17.35 31.13 -10.88
C SER A 220 -16.13 32.04 -10.91
N VAL A 221 -16.32 33.24 -11.45
CA VAL A 221 -15.33 34.32 -11.46
C VAL A 221 -15.88 35.50 -10.68
N PHE A 222 -15.15 35.91 -9.65
CA PHE A 222 -15.44 37.07 -8.84
C PHE A 222 -14.56 38.26 -9.22
N ARG A 223 -15.21 39.40 -9.41
CA ARG A 223 -14.59 40.68 -9.70
C ARG A 223 -14.85 41.64 -8.55
N GLY A 224 -13.82 41.91 -7.76
CA GLY A 224 -13.89 42.83 -6.63
C GLY A 224 -13.17 44.14 -6.92
N ARG A 225 -13.33 45.12 -6.02
CA ARG A 225 -12.54 46.36 -6.07
C ARG A 225 -11.08 46.15 -5.68
N GLU A 226 -10.83 45.18 -4.80
CA GLU A 226 -9.53 44.92 -4.19
C GLU A 226 -8.98 43.55 -4.58
N VAL A 227 -9.85 42.58 -4.87
CA VAL A 227 -9.47 41.20 -5.18
C VAL A 227 -10.30 40.68 -6.34
N ASN A 228 -9.61 40.10 -7.32
CA ASN A 228 -10.20 39.31 -8.39
C ASN A 228 -9.83 37.85 -8.15
N ALA A 229 -10.81 36.96 -8.24
CA ALA A 229 -10.64 35.55 -7.91
C ALA A 229 -11.46 34.67 -8.85
N ALA A 230 -10.94 33.49 -9.14
CA ALA A 230 -11.66 32.42 -9.80
C ALA A 230 -11.77 31.22 -8.87
N PHE A 231 -12.97 30.66 -8.79
CA PHE A 231 -13.29 29.48 -8.00
C PHE A 231 -13.29 28.26 -8.90
N ILE A 232 -12.48 27.27 -8.54
CA ILE A 232 -12.34 26.01 -9.26
C ILE A 232 -13.05 24.93 -8.44
N ARG A 233 -13.75 24.04 -9.15
CA ARG A 233 -14.44 22.90 -8.56
C ARG A 233 -14.46 21.73 -9.53
N GLY A 234 -13.29 21.18 -9.77
CA GLY A 234 -13.08 20.13 -10.77
C GLY A 234 -11.71 20.26 -11.42
N VAL A 235 -10.85 19.30 -11.17
CA VAL A 235 -9.56 19.16 -11.84
C VAL A 235 -9.40 17.70 -12.25
N PHE A 236 -9.11 17.50 -13.53
CA PHE A 236 -8.78 16.18 -14.07
C PHE A 236 -7.45 16.27 -14.82
N GLN A 237 -6.57 15.31 -14.58
CA GLN A 237 -5.29 15.21 -15.25
C GLN A 237 -4.88 13.74 -15.41
N ILE A 238 -4.40 13.39 -16.60
CA ILE A 238 -3.70 12.13 -16.85
C ILE A 238 -2.19 12.36 -17.00
N SER A 239 -1.42 11.31 -16.70
CA SER A 239 0.02 11.27 -16.93
C SER A 239 0.34 11.28 -18.42
N GLU A 240 1.29 12.12 -18.82
CA GLU A 240 1.86 12.10 -20.16
C GLU A 240 2.73 10.85 -20.38
N ALA A 241 3.33 10.31 -19.31
CA ALA A 241 3.99 9.02 -19.33
C ALA A 241 2.97 7.89 -19.44
N PHE A 242 3.29 6.88 -20.25
CA PHE A 242 2.43 5.73 -20.50
C PHE A 242 3.21 4.42 -20.61
N THR A 243 2.53 3.34 -20.28
CA THR A 243 3.00 1.97 -20.50
C THR A 243 2.58 1.53 -21.90
N ASN A 244 3.54 1.04 -22.70
CA ASN A 244 3.23 0.38 -23.96
C ASN A 244 2.84 -1.08 -23.69
N ILE A 245 1.79 -1.56 -24.36
CA ILE A 245 1.30 -2.93 -24.22
C ILE A 245 0.99 -3.54 -25.59
N ASN A 246 1.70 -4.60 -25.93
CA ASN A 246 1.61 -5.29 -27.22
C ASN A 246 1.39 -6.79 -26.99
N SER A 247 0.78 -7.44 -27.98
CA SER A 247 0.74 -8.91 -28.02
C SER A 247 2.16 -9.46 -28.07
N GLY A 248 2.45 -10.46 -27.25
CA GLY A 248 3.77 -11.04 -27.02
C GLY A 248 4.56 -10.39 -25.89
N ASP A 249 4.15 -9.23 -25.36
CA ASP A 249 4.82 -8.62 -24.21
C ASP A 249 4.65 -9.55 -22.99
N ARG A 250 5.76 -9.77 -22.28
CA ARG A 250 5.82 -10.63 -21.09
C ARG A 250 5.78 -9.80 -19.82
N TYR A 251 5.08 -10.29 -18.81
CA TYR A 251 5.07 -9.74 -17.47
C TYR A 251 5.02 -10.89 -16.46
N GLY A 252 6.14 -11.09 -15.76
CA GLY A 252 6.34 -12.24 -14.91
C GLY A 252 6.16 -13.55 -15.69
N GLU A 253 5.25 -14.38 -15.19
CA GLU A 253 4.91 -15.68 -15.76
C GLU A 253 3.85 -15.62 -16.87
N LEU A 254 3.26 -14.43 -17.10
CA LEU A 254 2.21 -14.23 -18.09
C LEU A 254 2.70 -13.51 -19.35
N GLU A 255 2.10 -13.85 -20.49
CA GLU A 255 2.34 -13.23 -21.78
C GLU A 255 1.03 -12.65 -22.32
N ILE A 256 1.06 -11.43 -22.86
CA ILE A 256 -0.11 -10.81 -23.51
C ILE A 256 -0.42 -11.57 -24.79
N SER A 257 -1.52 -12.31 -24.78
CA SER A 257 -2.03 -13.00 -25.96
C SER A 257 -2.78 -12.05 -26.90
N SER A 258 -3.49 -11.06 -26.35
CA SER A 258 -4.37 -10.16 -27.08
C SER A 258 -4.45 -8.80 -26.38
N VAL A 259 -4.44 -7.72 -27.17
CA VAL A 259 -4.67 -6.34 -26.70
C VAL A 259 -5.41 -5.56 -27.76
N GLY A 260 -6.43 -4.80 -27.35
CA GLY A 260 -7.18 -3.90 -28.21
C GLY A 260 -8.17 -3.06 -27.42
N SER A 261 -8.99 -2.25 -28.09
CA SER A 261 -9.94 -1.37 -27.41
C SER A 261 -10.95 -2.09 -26.50
N GLY A 262 -11.11 -3.40 -26.66
CA GLY A 262 -11.99 -4.23 -25.84
C GLY A 262 -11.35 -4.81 -24.58
N GLY A 263 -10.03 -4.77 -24.43
CA GLY A 263 -9.36 -5.37 -23.27
C GLY A 263 -7.96 -5.89 -23.54
N ILE A 264 -7.41 -6.57 -22.52
CA ILE A 264 -6.12 -7.26 -22.53
C ILE A 264 -6.34 -8.68 -22.03
N ASP A 265 -5.84 -9.65 -22.78
CA ASP A 265 -5.87 -11.07 -22.42
C ASP A 265 -4.45 -11.60 -22.27
N MET A 266 -4.17 -12.27 -21.16
CA MET A 266 -2.86 -12.84 -20.85
C MET A 266 -3.00 -14.30 -20.45
N SER A 267 -1.96 -15.09 -20.71
CA SER A 267 -1.88 -16.48 -20.25
C SER A 267 -0.47 -16.89 -19.85
N ASN A 268 -0.38 -17.91 -19.00
CA ASN A 268 0.91 -18.46 -18.61
C ASN A 268 1.53 -19.26 -19.77
N ARG A 269 2.77 -18.93 -20.15
CA ARG A 269 3.48 -19.64 -21.23
C ARG A 269 4.11 -20.95 -20.77
N ASN A 270 4.57 -20.99 -19.53
CA ASN A 270 5.24 -22.14 -18.93
C ASN A 270 4.35 -22.74 -17.83
N SER A 271 4.67 -23.96 -17.41
CA SER A 271 3.99 -24.57 -16.27
C SER A 271 4.41 -23.90 -14.96
N LEU A 272 3.46 -23.71 -14.04
CA LEU A 272 3.70 -23.13 -12.72
C LEU A 272 3.51 -24.19 -11.63
N SER A 273 4.44 -24.23 -10.66
CA SER A 273 4.42 -25.19 -9.56
C SER A 273 3.69 -24.62 -8.34
N LEU A 274 2.67 -25.34 -7.87
CA LEU A 274 1.99 -25.08 -6.59
C LEU A 274 2.50 -26.07 -5.52
N SER A 275 3.82 -26.11 -5.35
CA SER A 275 4.47 -26.91 -4.32
C SER A 275 4.17 -26.38 -2.91
N SER A 276 4.25 -27.25 -1.90
CA SER A 276 3.95 -26.93 -0.50
C SER A 276 4.78 -25.74 -0.01
N GLY A 277 4.12 -24.74 0.60
CA GLY A 277 4.76 -23.58 1.20
C GLY A 277 5.38 -22.59 0.19
N ASN A 278 5.15 -22.78 -1.11
CA ASN A 278 5.70 -21.93 -2.16
C ASN A 278 4.93 -20.61 -2.29
N THR A 279 5.64 -19.57 -2.70
CA THR A 279 5.03 -18.33 -3.22
C THR A 279 5.49 -18.14 -4.66
N VAL A 280 4.52 -18.13 -5.59
CA VAL A 280 4.76 -17.93 -7.02
C VAL A 280 4.60 -16.43 -7.33
N ASP A 281 5.66 -15.79 -7.80
CA ASP A 281 5.60 -14.46 -8.39
C ASP A 281 4.91 -14.55 -9.75
N LEU A 282 3.70 -13.99 -9.88
CA LEU A 282 2.86 -14.22 -11.05
C LEU A 282 3.02 -13.11 -12.09
N VAL A 283 2.56 -11.89 -11.76
CA VAL A 283 2.53 -10.76 -12.70
C VAL A 283 2.44 -9.44 -11.93
N GLY A 284 3.36 -8.50 -12.20
CA GLY A 284 3.47 -7.26 -11.42
C GLY A 284 3.59 -7.57 -9.92
N ASP A 285 2.69 -7.01 -9.11
CA ASP A 285 2.63 -7.27 -7.67
C ASP A 285 1.80 -8.50 -7.29
N LEU A 286 1.15 -9.17 -8.25
CA LEU A 286 0.32 -10.34 -7.99
C LEU A 286 1.15 -11.60 -7.76
N LYS A 287 0.78 -12.36 -6.73
CA LYS A 287 1.42 -13.64 -6.35
C LYS A 287 0.38 -14.72 -6.08
N ILE A 288 0.80 -15.98 -6.16
CA ILE A 288 0.03 -17.12 -5.63
C ILE A 288 0.76 -17.66 -4.40
N VAL A 289 0.12 -17.60 -3.22
CA VAL A 289 0.65 -18.17 -1.98
C VAL A 289 0.05 -19.55 -1.78
N VAL A 290 0.89 -20.56 -1.59
CA VAL A 290 0.49 -21.96 -1.43
C VAL A 290 0.72 -22.42 0.00
N ALA A 291 -0.26 -23.09 0.58
CA ALA A 291 -0.17 -23.66 1.92
C ALA A 291 1.02 -24.62 2.05
N ASP A 292 1.70 -24.59 3.20
CA ASP A 292 2.66 -25.60 3.60
C ASP A 292 1.94 -26.85 4.14
N SER A 293 1.26 -27.55 3.22
CA SER A 293 0.40 -28.67 3.51
C SER A 293 0.41 -29.69 2.36
N SER A 294 0.20 -30.96 2.70
CA SER A 294 0.02 -32.04 1.73
C SER A 294 -1.28 -31.89 0.93
N THR A 295 -2.33 -31.31 1.53
CA THR A 295 -3.55 -30.85 0.85
C THR A 295 -3.29 -29.51 0.18
N LEU A 296 -3.54 -29.41 -1.12
CA LEU A 296 -3.39 -28.18 -1.88
C LEU A 296 -4.45 -27.15 -1.45
N ARG A 297 -3.96 -26.01 -0.94
CA ARG A 297 -4.71 -24.79 -0.73
C ARG A 297 -3.84 -23.64 -1.20
N PHE A 298 -4.42 -22.67 -1.88
CA PHE A 298 -3.69 -21.50 -2.33
C PHE A 298 -4.60 -20.30 -2.47
N ALA A 299 -4.02 -19.12 -2.43
CA ALA A 299 -4.74 -17.86 -2.57
C ALA A 299 -4.00 -16.92 -3.52
N LEU A 300 -4.77 -16.11 -4.25
CA LEU A 300 -4.23 -14.95 -4.92
C LEU A 300 -3.86 -13.90 -3.88
N SER A 301 -2.71 -13.25 -4.08
CA SER A 301 -2.12 -12.26 -3.19
C SER A 301 -1.63 -11.07 -4.01
N VAL A 302 -1.50 -9.91 -3.36
CA VAL A 302 -0.88 -8.72 -3.94
C VAL A 302 0.16 -8.21 -2.96
N GLU A 303 1.39 -8.03 -3.42
CA GLU A 303 2.46 -7.42 -2.63
C GLU A 303 2.25 -5.91 -2.62
N ARG A 304 2.02 -5.33 -1.44
CA ARG A 304 1.89 -3.88 -1.29
C ARG A 304 2.81 -3.39 -0.19
N THR A 305 3.47 -2.27 -0.47
CA THR A 305 4.26 -1.52 0.51
C THR A 305 3.52 -0.22 0.84
N GLY A 306 3.48 0.15 2.11
CA GLY A 306 2.72 1.33 2.54
C GLY A 306 1.33 1.00 3.10
N ALA A 307 0.57 2.05 3.39
CA ALA A 307 -0.78 1.91 3.93
C ALA A 307 -1.82 1.77 2.82
N PHE A 308 -2.76 0.84 2.97
CA PHE A 308 -3.82 0.60 1.98
C PHE A 308 -5.07 0.03 2.63
N GLU A 309 -6.19 0.13 1.92
CA GLU A 309 -7.45 -0.48 2.32
C GLU A 309 -7.53 -1.92 1.82
N MET A 310 -7.81 -2.87 2.72
CA MET A 310 -8.09 -4.27 2.38
C MET A 310 -9.57 -4.55 2.63
N ARG A 311 -10.34 -4.75 1.55
CA ARG A 311 -11.79 -5.00 1.59
C ARG A 311 -12.13 -6.48 1.65
N GLY A 312 -13.28 -6.81 2.24
CA GLY A 312 -13.98 -8.06 2.01
C GLY A 312 -14.95 -7.97 0.83
N THR A 313 -15.66 -9.06 0.56
CA THR A 313 -16.72 -9.12 -0.46
C THR A 313 -17.86 -8.14 -0.17
N THR A 314 -18.49 -7.62 -1.21
CA THR A 314 -19.50 -6.56 -1.10
C THR A 314 -20.88 -7.09 -0.68
N TYR A 315 -21.63 -6.27 0.05
CA TYR A 315 -23.08 -6.38 0.18
C TYR A 315 -23.75 -5.74 -1.04
N PRO A 316 -24.81 -6.33 -1.64
CA PRO A 316 -25.56 -7.50 -1.17
C PRO A 316 -25.09 -8.87 -1.71
N GLU A 317 -23.94 -8.96 -2.39
CA GLU A 317 -23.41 -10.27 -2.85
C GLU A 317 -23.26 -11.24 -1.68
N THR A 318 -22.84 -10.72 -0.53
CA THR A 318 -22.93 -11.41 0.75
C THR A 318 -23.50 -10.53 1.86
N SER A 319 -24.08 -11.17 2.86
CA SER A 319 -24.40 -10.57 4.17
C SER A 319 -23.67 -11.27 5.32
N GLU A 320 -22.74 -12.16 4.97
CA GLU A 320 -21.96 -12.98 5.87
C GLU A 320 -20.49 -12.96 5.45
N TRP A 321 -19.64 -12.53 6.36
CA TRP A 321 -18.21 -12.48 6.17
C TRP A 321 -17.51 -13.48 7.07
N ASP A 322 -16.59 -14.22 6.48
CA ASP A 322 -15.72 -15.19 7.14
C ASP A 322 -14.29 -15.02 6.59
N PRO A 323 -13.28 -15.79 7.02
CA PRO A 323 -11.93 -15.59 6.53
C PRO A 323 -11.73 -15.91 5.04
N MET A 324 -12.71 -16.54 4.38
CA MET A 324 -12.66 -16.88 2.96
C MET A 324 -13.07 -15.70 2.08
N ASN A 325 -13.88 -14.77 2.58
CA ASN A 325 -14.36 -13.62 1.80
C ASN A 325 -14.05 -12.26 2.45
N PHE A 326 -13.43 -12.25 3.64
CA PHE A 326 -12.90 -11.06 4.27
C PHE A 326 -11.47 -11.29 4.78
N GLY A 327 -10.52 -11.32 3.84
CA GLY A 327 -9.11 -11.35 4.17
C GLY A 327 -8.19 -11.20 2.95
N LEU A 328 -6.89 -11.10 3.20
CA LEU A 328 -5.82 -11.13 2.21
C LEU A 328 -4.55 -11.72 2.86
N ASN A 329 -3.89 -12.66 2.18
CA ASN A 329 -2.56 -13.09 2.58
C ASN A 329 -1.52 -12.23 1.88
N ILE A 330 -0.55 -11.70 2.61
CA ILE A 330 0.69 -11.15 2.07
C ILE A 330 1.81 -12.02 2.64
N GLY A 331 2.33 -12.94 1.83
CA GLY A 331 3.12 -14.06 2.33
C GLY A 331 2.37 -14.85 3.41
N GLY A 332 3.02 -15.09 4.55
CA GLY A 332 2.42 -15.75 5.72
C GLY A 332 1.53 -14.83 6.58
N THR A 333 1.56 -13.52 6.35
CA THR A 333 0.76 -12.56 7.13
C THR A 333 -0.66 -12.50 6.61
N ASN A 334 -1.62 -12.62 7.53
CA ASN A 334 -3.05 -12.49 7.24
C ASN A 334 -3.51 -11.06 7.59
N LEU A 335 -4.26 -10.46 6.68
CA LEU A 335 -4.94 -9.18 6.86
C LEU A 335 -6.45 -9.44 6.77
N GLY A 336 -7.24 -8.85 7.67
CA GLY A 336 -8.66 -9.17 7.80
C GLY A 336 -8.88 -10.32 8.77
N PHE A 337 -9.92 -11.13 8.59
CA PHE A 337 -10.19 -12.24 9.50
C PHE A 337 -9.08 -13.28 9.47
N TYR A 338 -8.67 -13.67 10.69
CA TYR A 338 -7.57 -14.60 10.89
C TYR A 338 -7.86 -15.93 10.20
N TYR A 339 -6.90 -16.34 9.39
CA TYR A 339 -6.88 -17.65 8.74
C TYR A 339 -5.45 -18.13 8.57
N ASP A 340 -5.13 -19.24 9.23
CA ASP A 340 -3.94 -20.03 9.00
C ASP A 340 -4.24 -21.01 7.84
N MET A 341 -3.70 -20.67 6.67
CA MET A 341 -3.91 -21.43 5.45
C MET A 341 -3.15 -22.76 5.45
N ASP A 342 -2.08 -22.92 6.24
CA ASP A 342 -1.32 -24.16 6.35
C ASP A 342 -2.13 -25.21 7.12
N ARG A 343 -2.85 -24.77 8.14
CA ARG A 343 -3.69 -25.63 9.00
C ARG A 343 -5.18 -25.68 8.63
N ASP A 344 -5.67 -24.79 7.77
CA ASP A 344 -7.10 -24.58 7.48
C ASP A 344 -7.87 -24.18 8.76
N VAL A 345 -7.36 -23.18 9.48
CA VAL A 345 -7.85 -22.76 10.81
C VAL A 345 -8.22 -21.28 10.80
N GLY A 346 -9.45 -20.97 11.24
CA GLY A 346 -9.99 -19.62 11.32
C GLY A 346 -11.51 -19.64 11.35
N ASN A 347 -12.10 -19.07 12.40
CA ASN A 347 -13.54 -19.20 12.70
C ASN A 347 -14.25 -17.85 12.98
N GLU A 348 -13.63 -16.73 12.61
CA GLU A 348 -14.30 -15.43 12.73
C GLU A 348 -15.46 -15.32 11.74
N LYS A 349 -16.58 -14.75 12.18
CA LYS A 349 -17.76 -14.57 11.35
C LYS A 349 -18.46 -13.27 11.71
N LEU A 350 -18.83 -12.49 10.70
CA LEU A 350 -19.65 -11.28 10.83
C LEU A 350 -20.88 -11.43 9.95
N THR A 351 -22.09 -11.29 10.51
CA THR A 351 -23.34 -11.52 9.80
C THR A 351 -24.30 -10.35 9.99
N ILE A 352 -24.88 -9.89 8.90
CA ILE A 352 -26.03 -8.99 8.90
C ILE A 352 -27.29 -9.84 8.78
N GLU A 353 -28.00 -10.01 9.89
CA GLU A 353 -29.27 -10.75 9.91
C GLU A 353 -30.40 -9.96 9.24
N GLN A 354 -30.33 -8.63 9.29
CA GLN A 354 -31.37 -7.76 8.76
C GLN A 354 -30.82 -6.34 8.51
N ILE A 355 -31.23 -5.76 7.38
CA ILE A 355 -31.04 -4.35 7.07
C ILE A 355 -32.34 -3.75 6.53
N ASN A 356 -32.71 -2.57 7.03
CA ASN A 356 -33.93 -1.86 6.65
C ASN A 356 -33.54 -0.57 5.90
N GLY A 357 -33.59 -0.60 4.57
CA GLY A 357 -33.03 0.47 3.76
C GLY A 357 -31.53 0.61 4.01
N ARG A 358 -31.12 1.74 4.58
CA ARG A 358 -29.72 2.02 4.96
C ARG A 358 -29.42 1.79 6.42
N THR A 359 -30.31 1.17 7.19
CA THR A 359 -30.12 1.02 8.63
C THR A 359 -30.06 -0.45 9.02
N ILE A 360 -28.95 -0.85 9.64
CA ILE A 360 -28.88 -2.13 10.35
C ILE A 360 -29.51 -1.91 11.72
N PRO A 361 -30.63 -2.57 12.07
CA PRO A 361 -31.26 -2.39 13.37
C PRO A 361 -30.36 -2.86 14.52
N ASN A 362 -30.68 -2.43 15.75
CA ASN A 362 -30.08 -3.00 16.96
C ASN A 362 -30.26 -4.53 16.95
N GLY A 363 -29.19 -5.26 17.26
CA GLY A 363 -29.24 -6.71 17.39
C GLY A 363 -29.04 -7.47 16.08
N LYS A 364 -28.75 -6.78 14.97
CA LYS A 364 -28.82 -7.33 13.61
C LYS A 364 -27.49 -7.36 12.85
N LEU A 365 -26.43 -6.83 13.43
CA LEU A 365 -25.05 -7.14 13.10
C LEU A 365 -24.50 -8.03 14.20
N ARG A 366 -24.13 -9.26 13.85
CA ARG A 366 -23.57 -10.25 14.79
C ARG A 366 -22.16 -10.60 14.41
N TYR A 367 -21.29 -10.68 15.41
CA TYR A 367 -19.96 -11.24 15.26
C TYR A 367 -19.83 -12.47 16.14
N SER A 368 -19.18 -13.52 15.65
CA SER A 368 -18.83 -14.70 16.44
C SER A 368 -17.45 -15.20 16.08
N THR A 369 -16.78 -15.80 17.04
CA THR A 369 -15.51 -16.51 16.82
C THR A 369 -15.37 -17.67 17.79
N THR A 370 -14.72 -18.75 17.35
CA THR A 370 -14.45 -19.94 18.16
C THR A 370 -12.98 -20.30 18.17
N ALA A 371 -12.49 -20.78 19.31
CA ALA A 371 -11.12 -21.23 19.46
C ALA A 371 -10.90 -22.59 18.79
N ASP A 372 -9.83 -22.70 18.02
CA ASP A 372 -9.37 -23.95 17.40
C ASP A 372 -8.20 -24.53 18.17
N GLU A 373 -8.21 -25.85 18.35
CA GLU A 373 -7.05 -26.59 18.86
C GLU A 373 -6.10 -26.92 17.70
N ILE A 374 -4.85 -26.47 17.81
CA ILE A 374 -3.80 -26.69 16.82
C ILE A 374 -2.54 -27.27 17.47
N ASN A 375 -1.71 -27.94 16.66
CA ASN A 375 -0.39 -28.39 17.09
C ASN A 375 0.60 -27.22 17.15
N PHE A 376 1.50 -27.23 18.13
CA PHE A 376 2.74 -26.44 18.05
C PHE A 376 3.55 -26.87 16.84
N ASP A 377 4.32 -25.94 16.27
CA ASP A 377 5.29 -26.27 15.23
C ASP A 377 6.34 -27.27 15.73
N TYR A 378 6.62 -27.27 17.04
CA TYR A 378 7.30 -28.39 17.69
C TYR A 378 6.31 -29.45 18.20
N PRO A 379 6.15 -30.60 17.52
CA PRO A 379 5.03 -31.51 17.80
C PRO A 379 5.10 -32.16 19.19
N GLN A 380 6.28 -32.23 19.82
CA GLN A 380 6.43 -32.80 21.16
C GLN A 380 5.83 -31.91 22.26
N PHE A 381 5.59 -30.62 21.98
CA PHE A 381 4.84 -29.77 22.91
C PHE A 381 3.34 -30.03 22.88
N GLY A 382 2.84 -30.78 21.88
CA GLY A 382 1.45 -31.17 21.76
C GLY A 382 0.61 -30.09 21.08
N THR A 383 -0.52 -29.74 21.71
CA THR A 383 -1.51 -28.81 21.14
C THR A 383 -1.77 -27.60 22.03
N TYR A 384 -2.32 -26.53 21.46
CA TYR A 384 -2.82 -25.35 22.16
C TYR A 384 -4.02 -24.77 21.40
N LYS A 385 -4.72 -23.81 21.98
CA LYS A 385 -5.86 -23.13 21.36
C LYS A 385 -5.49 -21.76 20.83
N VAL A 386 -5.85 -21.51 19.57
CA VAL A 386 -5.81 -20.20 18.91
C VAL A 386 -7.23 -19.70 18.68
N ILE A 387 -7.40 -18.38 18.66
CA ILE A 387 -8.67 -17.75 18.29
C ILE A 387 -8.41 -16.47 17.51
N GLY A 388 -9.17 -16.25 16.43
CA GLY A 388 -9.22 -14.96 15.76
C GLY A 388 -10.12 -14.02 16.55
N PHE A 389 -9.69 -12.81 16.85
CA PHE A 389 -10.53 -11.81 17.51
C PHE A 389 -10.29 -10.42 16.93
N MET A 390 -11.30 -9.87 16.25
CA MET A 390 -11.23 -8.59 15.54
C MET A 390 -10.07 -8.52 14.53
N ALA A 391 -9.98 -9.52 13.65
CA ALA A 391 -8.97 -9.59 12.58
C ALA A 391 -7.52 -9.82 13.08
N ASP A 392 -7.38 -10.38 14.26
CA ASP A 392 -6.09 -10.59 14.93
C ASP A 392 -6.01 -11.99 15.54
N ARG A 393 -4.83 -12.63 15.49
CA ARG A 393 -4.58 -13.94 16.12
C ARG A 393 -4.28 -13.79 17.61
N TYR A 394 -4.95 -14.59 18.45
CA TYR A 394 -4.73 -14.67 19.89
C TYR A 394 -4.54 -16.12 20.36
N PHE A 395 -3.82 -16.25 21.47
CA PHE A 395 -3.74 -17.45 22.29
C PHE A 395 -4.96 -17.54 23.22
N ALA A 396 -5.65 -18.68 23.20
CA ALA A 396 -6.85 -18.94 23.99
C ALA A 396 -6.65 -20.00 25.10
N GLY A 397 -5.52 -20.71 25.09
CA GLY A 397 -5.17 -21.62 26.18
C GLY A 397 -4.30 -22.81 25.79
N TYR A 398 -3.78 -23.50 26.80
CA TYR A 398 -3.15 -24.81 26.67
C TYR A 398 -4.20 -25.92 26.84
N THR A 399 -4.04 -27.02 26.12
CA THR A 399 -4.97 -28.17 26.15
C THR A 399 -4.45 -29.28 27.05
N ALA A 400 -5.21 -30.38 27.16
CA ALA A 400 -4.71 -31.60 27.81
C ALA A 400 -3.55 -32.26 27.02
N GLY A 401 -3.39 -31.92 25.73
CA GLY A 401 -2.26 -32.36 24.91
C GLY A 401 -0.96 -31.59 25.18
N SER A 402 -1.02 -30.41 25.82
CA SER A 402 0.15 -29.57 26.06
C SER A 402 1.10 -30.21 27.08
N VAL A 403 2.31 -30.58 26.64
CA VAL A 403 3.31 -31.21 27.51
C VAL A 403 3.96 -30.19 28.45
N ILE A 404 4.13 -28.95 27.99
CA ILE A 404 4.72 -27.85 28.77
C ILE A 404 3.93 -27.46 30.02
N THR A 405 2.63 -27.78 30.07
CA THR A 405 1.78 -27.63 31.27
C THR A 405 1.58 -28.93 32.02
N LYS A 406 2.40 -29.95 31.77
CA LYS A 406 2.26 -31.31 32.34
C LYS A 406 0.85 -31.88 32.09
N ASN A 407 0.34 -31.67 30.88
CA ASN A 407 -1.00 -32.09 30.45
C ASN A 407 -2.14 -31.51 31.29
N GLN A 408 -1.90 -30.40 32.01
CA GLN A 408 -2.94 -29.65 32.68
C GLN A 408 -3.47 -28.56 31.73
N PRO A 409 -4.74 -28.64 31.28
CA PRO A 409 -5.29 -27.62 30.40
C PRO A 409 -5.45 -26.29 31.13
N ILE A 410 -5.11 -25.20 30.45
CA ILE A 410 -5.21 -23.82 30.94
C ILE A 410 -6.03 -23.03 29.92
N SER A 411 -7.30 -22.77 30.20
CA SER A 411 -8.10 -21.85 29.38
C SER A 411 -7.85 -20.41 29.85
N THR A 412 -7.26 -19.59 28.98
CA THR A 412 -7.11 -18.14 29.22
C THR A 412 -8.42 -17.42 28.87
N LEU A 413 -9.08 -17.83 27.79
CA LEU A 413 -10.37 -17.26 27.39
C LEU A 413 -11.47 -17.54 28.42
N GLY A 414 -11.50 -18.74 29.02
CA GLY A 414 -12.40 -19.06 30.14
C GLY A 414 -12.07 -18.32 31.44
N ARG A 415 -11.03 -17.50 31.45
CA ARG A 415 -10.68 -16.54 32.50
C ARG A 415 -10.77 -15.10 32.00
N ASP A 416 -11.49 -14.87 30.90
CA ASP A 416 -11.77 -13.56 30.32
C ASP A 416 -10.50 -12.86 29.80
N ARG A 417 -9.49 -13.62 29.35
CA ARG A 417 -8.19 -13.09 28.89
C ARG A 417 -7.77 -13.67 27.54
N LEU A 418 -7.44 -12.77 26.61
CA LEU A 418 -6.79 -13.08 25.35
C LEU A 418 -5.36 -12.56 25.35
N TYR A 419 -4.41 -13.39 24.97
CA TYR A 419 -3.00 -13.01 24.88
C TYR A 419 -2.52 -13.03 23.44
N LYS A 420 -1.70 -12.06 23.02
CA LYS A 420 -1.09 -12.09 21.69
C LYS A 420 -0.03 -13.17 21.61
N ILE A 421 0.03 -13.90 20.49
CA ILE A 421 1.16 -14.75 20.16
C ILE A 421 2.19 -13.85 19.48
N LEU A 422 3.37 -13.72 20.08
CA LEU A 422 4.41 -12.80 19.63
C LEU A 422 5.50 -13.52 18.80
N ILE A 423 5.84 -14.74 19.20
CA ILE A 423 6.77 -15.62 18.48
C ILE A 423 6.22 -17.05 18.55
N ASP A 424 6.16 -17.72 17.40
CA ASP A 424 5.94 -19.16 17.23
C ASP A 424 6.89 -19.55 16.09
N ASP A 425 8.10 -20.02 16.45
CA ASP A 425 9.22 -20.20 15.53
C ASP A 425 9.90 -21.54 15.80
N ASP A 426 9.95 -22.41 14.79
CA ASP A 426 10.56 -23.74 14.80
C ASP A 426 11.91 -23.80 14.06
N THR A 427 12.51 -22.65 13.79
CA THR A 427 13.79 -22.58 13.10
C THR A 427 14.91 -22.95 14.06
N LYS A 428 15.75 -23.92 13.64
CA LYS A 428 17.00 -24.23 14.34
C LYS A 428 17.95 -23.03 14.30
N ARG A 429 18.45 -22.65 15.48
CA ARG A 429 19.31 -21.49 15.69
C ARG A 429 20.42 -21.85 16.69
N THR A 430 21.50 -21.07 16.64
CA THR A 430 22.68 -21.26 17.51
C THR A 430 22.93 -19.99 18.30
N LEU A 431 23.15 -20.13 19.61
CA LEU A 431 23.64 -19.06 20.49
C LEU A 431 24.98 -19.48 21.08
N THR A 432 26.00 -18.63 20.93
CA THR A 432 27.30 -18.83 21.57
C THR A 432 27.29 -18.32 23.01
N GLN A 433 28.27 -18.74 23.81
CA GLN A 433 28.46 -18.19 25.16
C GLN A 433 28.60 -16.66 25.13
N GLY A 434 27.82 -15.97 25.96
CA GLY A 434 27.72 -14.52 25.98
C GLY A 434 26.70 -13.95 24.98
N GLY A 435 26.22 -14.74 24.03
CA GLY A 435 25.18 -14.38 23.06
C GLY A 435 23.80 -14.20 23.69
N THR A 436 22.94 -13.50 22.98
CA THR A 436 21.59 -13.14 23.41
C THR A 436 20.55 -13.46 22.35
N LEU A 437 19.39 -13.92 22.80
CA LEU A 437 18.16 -14.06 22.03
C LEU A 437 17.22 -12.93 22.41
N THR A 438 17.04 -11.96 21.52
CA THR A 438 16.08 -10.87 21.72
C THR A 438 14.68 -11.39 21.44
N LEU A 439 13.84 -11.35 22.47
CA LEU A 439 12.42 -11.69 22.42
C LEU A 439 11.59 -10.38 22.32
N LYS A 440 10.27 -10.49 22.34
CA LYS A 440 9.36 -9.33 22.36
C LYS A 440 9.10 -8.89 23.81
N ASP A 441 8.23 -7.90 24.00
CA ASP A 441 7.85 -7.34 25.31
C ASP A 441 9.01 -7.01 26.28
N GLY A 442 10.17 -6.62 25.71
CA GLY A 442 11.37 -6.25 26.46
C GLY A 442 12.19 -7.43 26.98
N TYR A 443 11.86 -8.67 26.61
CA TYR A 443 12.57 -9.87 27.05
C TYR A 443 13.86 -10.13 26.24
N VAL A 444 14.90 -10.59 26.93
CA VAL A 444 16.17 -11.04 26.32
C VAL A 444 16.66 -12.27 27.07
N LEU A 445 16.81 -13.41 26.37
CA LEU A 445 17.41 -14.62 26.95
C LEU A 445 18.91 -14.66 26.64
N LYS A 446 19.75 -14.74 27.67
CA LYS A 446 21.20 -14.71 27.55
C LYS A 446 21.82 -16.02 28.02
N ILE A 447 22.78 -16.55 27.25
CA ILE A 447 23.66 -17.62 27.72
C ILE A 447 24.81 -16.98 28.47
N THR A 448 24.77 -17.02 29.80
CA THR A 448 25.82 -16.39 30.62
C THR A 448 27.04 -17.28 30.75
N ASP A 449 26.85 -18.59 30.83
CA ASP A 449 27.96 -19.54 30.95
C ASP A 449 27.61 -20.92 30.40
N VAL A 450 28.62 -21.74 30.13
CA VAL A 450 28.49 -23.13 29.68
C VAL A 450 29.34 -24.03 30.58
N ASP A 451 28.72 -25.05 31.15
CA ASP A 451 29.39 -25.96 32.09
C ASP A 451 30.56 -26.71 31.46
N ILE A 452 31.73 -26.60 32.11
CA ILE A 452 33.00 -27.21 31.74
C ILE A 452 33.21 -28.62 32.37
N GLY A 453 32.26 -29.11 33.17
CA GLY A 453 32.32 -30.40 33.85
C GLY A 453 32.20 -31.65 32.96
N ALA A 454 32.44 -32.84 33.52
CA ALA A 454 32.20 -34.11 32.83
C ALA A 454 30.69 -34.45 32.84
N GLY A 455 30.04 -34.53 31.67
CA GLY A 455 28.60 -34.80 31.56
C GLY A 455 27.98 -34.37 30.22
N ALA A 456 26.65 -34.43 30.10
CA ALA A 456 25.91 -33.76 29.02
C ALA A 456 26.01 -32.26 29.28
N GLY A 457 26.65 -31.49 28.39
CA GLY A 457 26.93 -30.07 28.64
C GLY A 457 25.68 -29.30 29.07
N GLN A 458 25.84 -28.39 30.02
CA GLN A 458 24.76 -27.55 30.55
C GLN A 458 25.04 -26.10 30.19
N VAL A 459 24.00 -25.28 30.03
CA VAL A 459 24.12 -23.83 29.89
C VAL A 459 23.39 -23.11 31.00
N LEU A 460 24.04 -22.10 31.57
CA LEU A 460 23.41 -21.17 32.49
C LEU A 460 22.75 -20.05 31.69
N LEU A 461 21.44 -19.94 31.87
CA LEU A 461 20.60 -18.94 31.24
C LEU A 461 20.29 -17.81 32.23
N SER A 462 20.19 -16.60 31.68
CA SER A 462 19.65 -15.43 32.36
C SER A 462 18.61 -14.79 31.46
N LEU A 463 17.37 -14.69 31.93
CA LEU A 463 16.32 -13.96 31.23
C LEU A 463 16.21 -12.55 31.81
N LEU A 464 16.36 -11.55 30.95
CA LEU A 464 16.17 -10.15 31.29
C LEU A 464 14.82 -9.66 30.77
N LYS A 465 14.16 -8.78 31.54
CA LYS A 465 13.08 -7.91 31.06
C LYS A 465 13.50 -6.47 31.25
N ASP A 466 13.53 -5.68 30.17
CA ASP A 466 13.93 -4.27 30.17
C ASP A 466 15.32 -4.05 30.81
N GLY A 467 16.24 -4.99 30.56
CA GLY A 467 17.61 -4.96 31.09
C GLY A 467 17.77 -5.45 32.53
N VAL A 468 16.69 -5.82 33.21
CA VAL A 468 16.72 -6.38 34.58
C VAL A 468 16.51 -7.88 34.54
N GLN A 469 17.37 -8.64 35.21
CA GLN A 469 17.18 -10.09 35.31
C GLN A 469 15.89 -10.44 36.06
N VAL A 470 15.01 -11.19 35.41
CA VAL A 470 13.73 -11.66 35.98
C VAL A 470 13.72 -13.16 36.26
N ASP A 471 14.62 -13.92 35.64
CA ASP A 471 14.75 -15.35 35.84
C ASP A 471 16.18 -15.86 35.55
N SER A 472 16.52 -17.03 36.06
CA SER A 472 17.77 -17.74 35.80
C SER A 472 17.55 -19.23 35.91
N ASP A 473 18.06 -19.98 34.95
CA ASP A 473 17.92 -21.44 34.96
C ASP A 473 19.12 -22.13 34.32
N VAL A 474 19.27 -23.43 34.56
CA VAL A 474 20.28 -24.27 33.93
C VAL A 474 19.58 -25.32 33.09
N VAL A 475 19.88 -25.36 31.79
CA VAL A 475 19.30 -26.32 30.86
C VAL A 475 20.36 -27.21 30.22
N THR A 476 19.97 -28.43 29.86
CA THR A 476 20.79 -29.38 29.10
C THR A 476 20.30 -29.53 27.65
N GLY A 477 20.99 -30.33 26.84
CA GLY A 477 20.45 -30.73 25.53
C GLY A 477 19.19 -31.60 25.68
N ASN A 478 18.25 -31.44 24.76
CA ASN A 478 16.87 -31.95 24.77
C ASN A 478 16.02 -31.47 25.97
N ASP A 479 16.32 -30.31 26.53
CA ASP A 479 15.59 -29.73 27.66
C ASP A 479 14.86 -28.44 27.25
N ASN A 480 13.87 -28.03 28.06
CA ASN A 480 13.07 -26.85 27.81
C ASN A 480 13.31 -25.80 28.89
N TYR A 481 13.61 -24.58 28.47
CA TYR A 481 13.46 -23.41 29.33
C TYR A 481 12.02 -22.92 29.26
N VAL A 482 11.35 -22.74 30.41
CA VAL A 482 9.96 -22.28 30.48
C VAL A 482 9.81 -21.18 31.53
N LEU A 483 9.49 -19.96 31.10
CA LEU A 483 9.03 -18.91 32.01
C LEU A 483 7.52 -18.96 32.11
N SER A 484 7.00 -19.00 33.34
CA SER A 484 5.57 -18.89 33.60
C SER A 484 5.23 -17.61 34.38
N ARG A 485 4.03 -17.07 34.14
CA ARG A 485 3.44 -15.96 34.92
C ARG A 485 2.21 -16.44 35.66
N SER A 486 2.08 -16.06 36.92
CA SER A 486 0.90 -16.38 37.72
C SER A 486 -0.34 -15.69 37.17
N MET A 487 -1.39 -16.47 36.93
CA MET A 487 -2.76 -16.01 36.66
C MET A 487 -3.68 -16.28 37.86
N GLY A 488 -3.17 -16.10 39.08
CA GLY A 488 -3.86 -16.47 40.30
C GLY A 488 -3.51 -17.90 40.71
N SER A 489 -4.45 -18.84 40.60
CA SER A 489 -4.24 -20.22 41.04
C SER A 489 -3.54 -21.13 40.03
N VAL A 490 -3.17 -20.60 38.86
CA VAL A 490 -2.52 -21.34 37.77
C VAL A 490 -1.40 -20.48 37.22
N ASP A 491 -0.25 -21.09 36.94
CA ASP A 491 0.87 -20.46 36.26
C ASP A 491 0.75 -20.72 34.76
N LEU A 492 0.76 -19.65 33.97
CA LEU A 492 0.71 -19.70 32.51
C LEU A 492 2.13 -19.64 31.95
N PRO A 493 2.63 -20.68 31.26
CA PRO A 493 3.82 -20.56 30.43
C PRO A 493 3.65 -19.43 29.41
N ILE A 494 4.59 -18.48 29.38
CA ILE A 494 4.56 -17.35 28.42
C ILE A 494 5.79 -17.33 27.51
N ILE A 495 6.92 -17.89 27.95
CA ILE A 495 8.11 -18.09 27.12
C ILE A 495 8.49 -19.55 27.24
N SER A 496 8.68 -20.22 26.11
CA SER A 496 9.18 -21.59 26.06
C SER A 496 10.25 -21.71 24.98
N VAL A 497 11.43 -22.19 25.35
CA VAL A 497 12.55 -22.41 24.42
C VAL A 497 13.03 -23.84 24.55
N HIS A 498 13.05 -24.58 23.45
CA HIS A 498 13.56 -25.94 23.41
C HIS A 498 15.02 -25.97 22.94
N PHE A 499 15.90 -26.52 23.77
CA PHE A 499 17.32 -26.69 23.49
C PHE A 499 17.59 -28.10 22.95
N ASP A 500 18.03 -28.21 21.70
CA ASP A 500 18.40 -29.47 21.03
C ASP A 500 19.67 -30.05 21.64
N ALA A 501 20.74 -29.26 21.62
CA ALA A 501 22.08 -29.72 21.99
C ALA A 501 22.94 -28.60 22.56
N ILE A 502 23.79 -28.96 23.52
CA ILE A 502 24.81 -28.08 24.06
C ILE A 502 26.18 -28.56 23.55
N PHE A 503 26.88 -27.69 22.84
CA PHE A 503 28.20 -27.94 22.29
C PHE A 503 29.29 -27.23 23.08
N ARG A 504 30.35 -27.98 23.36
CA ARG A 504 31.53 -27.52 24.08
C ARG A 504 32.75 -27.73 23.22
N GLY A 505 33.23 -26.65 22.62
CA GLY A 505 34.45 -26.62 21.83
C GLY A 505 35.62 -26.08 22.64
N ARG A 506 36.83 -26.23 22.11
CA ARG A 506 38.03 -25.59 22.69
C ARG A 506 38.01 -24.06 22.53
N GLU A 507 37.36 -23.58 21.47
CA GLU A 507 37.35 -22.17 21.08
C GLU A 507 35.95 -21.55 21.18
N VAL A 508 34.89 -22.37 21.01
CA VAL A 508 33.50 -21.91 21.01
C VAL A 508 32.65 -22.87 21.81
N ASN A 509 31.90 -22.32 22.76
CA ASN A 509 30.78 -22.99 23.42
C ASN A 509 29.48 -22.44 22.83
N ALA A 510 28.53 -23.32 22.53
CA ALA A 510 27.27 -22.95 21.90
C ALA A 510 26.10 -23.82 22.35
N ALA A 511 24.91 -23.24 22.34
CA ALA A 511 23.66 -23.96 22.48
C ALA A 511 22.88 -23.89 21.17
N PHE A 512 22.37 -25.04 20.75
CA PHE A 512 21.44 -25.16 19.63
C PHE A 512 20.04 -25.26 20.19
N PHE A 513 19.14 -24.43 19.71
CA PHE A 513 17.71 -24.46 20.01
C PHE A 513 16.95 -24.48 18.70
N PHE A 514 15.75 -25.05 18.68
CA PHE A 514 14.96 -25.08 17.44
C PHE A 514 13.50 -24.72 17.63
N PHE A 515 13.06 -24.40 18.84
CA PHE A 515 11.70 -23.91 19.03
C PHE A 515 11.69 -22.78 20.05
N VAL A 516 10.97 -21.70 19.71
CA VAL A 516 10.70 -20.55 20.57
C VAL A 516 9.22 -20.22 20.46
N LEU A 517 8.53 -20.30 21.59
CA LEU A 517 7.19 -19.75 21.77
C LEU A 517 7.27 -18.56 22.72
N GLU A 518 6.69 -17.45 22.32
CA GLU A 518 6.46 -16.30 23.17
C GLU A 518 5.02 -15.83 23.02
N ILE A 519 4.34 -15.76 24.15
CA ILE A 519 3.03 -15.16 24.32
C ILE A 519 3.25 -13.87 25.11
N SER A 520 2.56 -12.80 24.70
CA SER A 520 2.67 -11.51 25.39
C SER A 520 2.36 -11.67 26.87
N ASP A 521 3.06 -10.92 27.72
CA ASP A 521 2.72 -10.88 29.14
C ASP A 521 1.65 -9.83 29.48
N ILE A 522 1.12 -9.17 28.45
CA ILE A 522 -0.04 -8.28 28.47
C ILE A 522 -1.21 -9.01 27.81
N TYR A 523 -2.42 -8.82 28.35
CA TYR A 523 -3.64 -9.42 27.82
C TYR A 523 -4.71 -8.40 27.52
N THR A 524 -5.57 -8.75 26.58
CA THR A 524 -6.87 -8.11 26.37
C THR A 524 -7.89 -8.78 27.29
N SER A 525 -8.50 -8.00 28.18
CA SER A 525 -9.64 -8.46 28.99
C SER A 525 -10.90 -8.53 28.13
N ILE A 526 -11.70 -9.57 28.30
CA ILE A 526 -12.97 -9.72 27.58
C ILE A 526 -14.05 -10.39 28.45
N THR A 527 -15.05 -9.62 28.82
CA THR A 527 -16.17 -10.01 29.68
C THR A 527 -17.49 -9.66 29.01
N SER A 528 -18.59 -10.28 29.46
CA SER A 528 -19.92 -9.90 29.00
C SER A 528 -20.21 -8.43 29.25
N ASN A 529 -20.82 -7.76 28.26
CA ASN A 529 -21.07 -6.32 28.19
C ASN A 529 -19.85 -5.43 27.88
N ASP A 530 -18.66 -6.00 27.67
CA ASP A 530 -17.55 -5.21 27.12
C ASP A 530 -17.91 -4.72 25.72
N LYS A 531 -17.45 -3.50 25.39
CA LYS A 531 -17.73 -2.85 24.12
C LYS A 531 -16.47 -2.68 23.29
N PHE A 532 -16.56 -3.06 22.03
CA PHE A 532 -15.53 -2.89 21.03
C PHE A 532 -16.13 -2.13 19.85
N GLY A 533 -15.98 -0.81 19.85
CA GLY A 533 -16.67 0.07 18.91
C GLY A 533 -18.19 0.01 19.11
N GLU A 534 -18.91 -0.33 18.04
CA GLU A 534 -20.37 -0.47 18.03
C GLU A 534 -20.85 -1.85 18.49
N MET A 535 -19.93 -2.79 18.66
CA MET A 535 -20.21 -4.17 19.07
C MET A 535 -20.10 -4.32 20.59
N GLU A 536 -21.03 -5.06 21.19
CA GLU A 536 -21.03 -5.42 22.62
C GLU A 536 -20.95 -6.94 22.77
N VAL A 537 -20.11 -7.43 23.70
CA VAL A 537 -19.96 -8.85 24.01
C VAL A 537 -21.25 -9.37 24.67
N GLU A 538 -21.95 -10.24 23.96
CA GLU A 538 -23.14 -10.94 24.46
C GLU A 538 -22.73 -12.15 25.29
N THR A 539 -21.82 -12.98 24.76
CA THR A 539 -21.34 -14.19 25.43
C THR A 539 -19.83 -14.35 25.26
N VAL A 540 -19.16 -14.72 26.35
CA VAL A 540 -17.79 -15.24 26.33
C VAL A 540 -17.75 -16.51 27.18
N ASN A 541 -17.11 -17.56 26.67
CA ASN A 541 -16.85 -18.80 27.41
C ASN A 541 -15.47 -19.34 27.02
N SER A 542 -15.10 -20.54 27.48
CA SER A 542 -13.76 -21.11 27.26
C SER A 542 -13.31 -21.19 25.80
N ASP A 543 -14.25 -21.20 24.85
CA ASP A 543 -14.01 -21.52 23.45
C ASP A 543 -14.70 -20.59 22.45
N ARG A 544 -15.53 -19.64 22.90
CA ARG A 544 -16.34 -18.81 22.01
C ARG A 544 -16.53 -17.40 22.53
N ILE A 545 -16.56 -16.46 21.60
CA ILE A 545 -16.97 -15.07 21.81
C ILE A 545 -18.09 -14.75 20.82
N ASP A 546 -19.18 -14.17 21.33
CA ASP A 546 -20.27 -13.62 20.53
C ASP A 546 -20.46 -12.15 20.86
N MET A 547 -20.57 -11.32 19.82
CA MET A 547 -20.84 -9.89 19.95
C MET A 547 -22.00 -9.46 19.06
N VAL A 548 -22.67 -8.39 19.46
CA VAL A 548 -23.81 -7.84 18.74
C VAL A 548 -23.81 -6.31 18.77
N ASN A 549 -24.29 -5.66 17.72
CA ASN A 549 -24.48 -4.22 17.74
C ASN A 549 -25.65 -3.84 18.67
N LYS A 550 -25.38 -3.01 19.68
CA LYS A 550 -26.42 -2.58 20.64
C LYS A 550 -27.27 -1.41 20.17
N ASN A 551 -26.76 -0.65 19.22
CA ASN A 551 -27.45 0.47 18.59
C ASN A 551 -27.66 0.18 17.11
N SER A 552 -28.62 0.85 16.49
CA SER A 552 -28.78 0.80 15.04
C SER A 552 -27.60 1.50 14.35
N LEU A 553 -27.14 0.96 13.22
CA LEU A 553 -26.05 1.53 12.42
C LEU A 553 -26.59 2.10 11.11
N SER A 554 -26.20 3.33 10.77
CA SER A 554 -26.56 3.97 9.50
C SER A 554 -25.49 3.72 8.44
N MET A 555 -25.90 3.27 7.27
CA MET A 555 -25.10 3.07 6.06
C MET A 555 -25.40 4.21 5.09
N SER A 556 -25.16 5.45 5.51
CA SER A 556 -25.43 6.63 4.68
C SER A 556 -24.49 6.66 3.48
N SER A 557 -24.95 7.30 2.40
CA SER A 557 -24.22 7.35 1.13
C SER A 557 -22.82 7.96 1.31
N GLY A 558 -21.78 7.25 0.87
CA GLY A 558 -20.38 7.69 0.96
C GLY A 558 -19.74 7.60 2.35
N ASP A 559 -20.45 7.10 3.37
CA ASP A 559 -19.93 7.03 4.73
C ASP A 559 -18.86 5.94 4.91
N THR A 560 -17.99 6.17 5.89
CA THR A 560 -17.21 5.12 6.55
C THR A 560 -17.77 4.90 7.95
N VAL A 561 -18.15 3.67 8.27
CA VAL A 561 -18.80 3.30 9.53
C VAL A 561 -17.85 2.44 10.36
N ASP A 562 -17.48 2.90 11.56
CA ASP A 562 -16.64 2.15 12.49
C ASP A 562 -17.43 1.00 13.14
N ILE A 563 -16.86 -0.21 13.18
CA ILE A 563 -17.55 -1.39 13.71
C ILE A 563 -16.87 -1.90 14.99
N MET A 564 -15.66 -2.43 14.88
CA MET A 564 -14.90 -2.97 16.03
C MET A 564 -13.41 -3.08 15.69
N GLY A 565 -12.52 -2.77 16.63
CA GLY A 565 -11.07 -2.83 16.38
C GLY A 565 -10.67 -2.03 15.13
N ASN A 566 -10.00 -2.69 14.19
CA ASN A 566 -9.61 -2.10 12.89
C ASN A 566 -10.63 -2.39 11.76
N ILE A 567 -11.78 -3.00 12.08
CA ILE A 567 -12.81 -3.36 11.10
C ILE A 567 -13.83 -2.23 10.99
N LYS A 568 -14.06 -1.78 9.75
CA LYS A 568 -14.99 -0.70 9.37
C LYS A 568 -15.83 -1.14 8.17
N PHE A 569 -16.96 -0.48 7.91
CA PHE A 569 -17.65 -0.56 6.62
C PHE A 569 -17.35 0.66 5.77
N LYS A 570 -17.11 0.45 4.46
CA LYS A 570 -17.11 1.51 3.45
C LYS A 570 -18.41 1.46 2.68
N VAL A 571 -19.16 2.55 2.63
CA VAL A 571 -20.48 2.62 1.98
C VAL A 571 -20.39 3.37 0.67
N ALA A 572 -20.99 2.81 -0.38
CA ALA A 572 -21.07 3.42 -1.69
C ALA A 572 -21.78 4.79 -1.63
N ASN A 573 -21.26 5.76 -2.37
CA ASN A 573 -21.96 6.99 -2.70
C ASN A 573 -22.93 6.75 -3.89
N SER A 574 -24.01 6.03 -3.62
CA SER A 574 -25.00 5.60 -4.62
C SER A 574 -26.38 5.60 -3.99
N ASP A 575 -27.45 5.68 -4.78
CA ASP A 575 -28.82 5.49 -4.31
C ASP A 575 -29.07 4.06 -3.80
N THR A 576 -28.37 3.07 -4.36
CA THR A 576 -28.42 1.67 -3.93
C THR A 576 -27.53 1.44 -2.70
N VAL A 577 -27.97 0.55 -1.81
CA VAL A 577 -27.20 0.20 -0.61
C VAL A 577 -26.17 -0.85 -0.96
N ARG A 578 -24.91 -0.43 -1.04
CA ARG A 578 -23.74 -1.28 -1.21
C ARG A 578 -22.67 -0.84 -0.24
N PHE A 579 -21.99 -1.81 0.35
CA PHE A 579 -20.86 -1.57 1.25
C PHE A 579 -20.04 -2.85 1.38
N TYR A 580 -18.83 -2.74 1.91
CA TYR A 580 -18.01 -3.90 2.29
C TYR A 580 -17.30 -3.64 3.62
N PRO A 581 -17.00 -4.68 4.41
CA PRO A 581 -16.09 -4.54 5.54
C PRO A 581 -14.68 -4.34 5.01
N PHE A 582 -13.87 -3.56 5.70
CA PHE A 582 -12.46 -3.40 5.39
C PHE A 582 -11.62 -3.24 6.65
N VAL A 583 -10.33 -3.48 6.50
CA VAL A 583 -9.31 -3.05 7.47
C VAL A 583 -8.35 -2.06 6.80
N TYR A 584 -7.93 -1.04 7.54
CA TYR A 584 -6.88 -0.13 7.08
C TYR A 584 -5.53 -0.74 7.46
N VAL A 585 -4.80 -1.21 6.46
CA VAL A 585 -3.51 -1.87 6.63
C VAL A 585 -2.44 -0.81 6.76
N THR A 586 -1.61 -0.90 7.80
CA THR A 586 -0.44 -0.04 7.99
C THR A 586 0.84 -0.83 7.71
N PRO A 587 1.97 -0.15 7.41
CA PRO A 587 3.26 -0.82 7.23
C PRO A 587 3.66 -1.73 8.41
N ASP A 588 3.33 -1.31 9.64
CA ASP A 588 3.61 -2.08 10.87
C ASP A 588 2.86 -3.42 10.91
N MET A 589 1.68 -3.52 10.29
CA MET A 589 0.92 -4.78 10.23
C MET A 589 1.59 -5.85 9.37
N ILE A 590 2.49 -5.45 8.45
CA ILE A 590 3.22 -6.35 7.54
C ILE A 590 4.74 -6.29 7.77
N SER A 591 5.21 -5.59 8.80
CA SER A 591 6.65 -5.38 9.04
C SER A 591 7.40 -6.64 9.47
N SER A 592 6.67 -7.68 9.88
CA SER A 592 7.22 -9.01 10.18
C SER A 592 7.15 -9.97 9.00
N GLN A 593 6.55 -9.59 7.87
CA GLN A 593 6.49 -10.45 6.68
C GLN A 593 7.80 -10.35 5.91
N LEU A 594 8.55 -11.45 5.86
CA LEU A 594 9.72 -11.51 4.98
C LEU A 594 9.26 -11.60 3.52
N SER A 595 9.96 -10.87 2.65
CA SER A 595 9.84 -10.94 1.19
C SER A 595 11.23 -11.21 0.60
N ILE A 596 11.27 -12.09 -0.41
CA ILE A 596 12.49 -12.56 -1.08
C ILE A 596 12.50 -12.00 -2.49
N ASP A 597 13.55 -11.24 -2.80
CA ASP A 597 13.88 -10.77 -4.14
C ASP A 597 15.15 -11.51 -4.58
N ALA A 598 14.96 -12.48 -5.48
CA ALA A 598 15.99 -13.40 -5.95
C ALA A 598 15.55 -14.02 -7.30
N PRO A 599 16.49 -14.39 -8.19
CA PRO A 599 16.15 -14.90 -9.51
C PRO A 599 15.32 -16.18 -9.48
N ASP A 600 14.34 -16.32 -10.39
CA ASP A 600 13.53 -17.54 -10.52
C ASP A 600 14.33 -18.72 -11.13
N LYS A 601 15.39 -18.40 -11.88
CA LYS A 601 16.21 -19.37 -12.62
C LYS A 601 17.69 -19.07 -12.43
N ALA A 602 18.44 -20.13 -12.16
CA ALA A 602 19.90 -20.08 -12.09
C ALA A 602 20.48 -21.43 -12.52
N THR A 603 21.77 -21.64 -12.29
CA THR A 603 22.43 -22.91 -12.59
C THR A 603 23.44 -23.23 -11.54
N ALA A 604 23.65 -24.52 -11.33
CA ALA A 604 24.71 -24.99 -10.48
C ALA A 604 26.02 -24.29 -10.84
N GLY A 605 26.74 -23.76 -9.85
CA GLY A 605 27.98 -23.00 -10.05
C GLY A 605 27.82 -21.48 -10.18
N ASP A 606 26.62 -20.96 -10.40
CA ASP A 606 26.36 -19.51 -10.45
C ASP A 606 26.44 -18.88 -9.04
N GLU A 607 26.73 -17.58 -8.98
CA GLU A 607 26.55 -16.74 -7.80
C GLU A 607 25.26 -15.93 -8.01
N ILE A 608 24.30 -16.08 -7.10
CA ILE A 608 23.03 -15.35 -7.11
C ILE A 608 22.99 -14.38 -5.94
N MET A 609 22.41 -13.20 -6.15
CA MET A 609 22.14 -12.25 -5.08
C MET A 609 20.72 -12.47 -4.57
N VAL A 610 20.58 -12.62 -3.26
CA VAL A 610 19.29 -12.70 -2.57
C VAL A 610 19.13 -11.45 -1.72
N LYS A 611 18.05 -10.73 -1.93
CA LYS A 611 17.65 -9.58 -1.11
C LYS A 611 16.44 -9.95 -0.27
N VAL A 612 16.50 -9.62 1.02
CA VAL A 612 15.42 -9.86 1.98
C VAL A 612 14.93 -8.53 2.52
N THR A 613 13.61 -8.33 2.43
CA THR A 613 12.94 -7.15 2.99
C THR A 613 11.76 -7.55 3.85
N ALA A 614 11.27 -6.64 4.70
CA ALA A 614 10.02 -6.75 5.42
C ALA A 614 9.40 -5.37 5.61
N GLY A 615 8.10 -5.22 5.30
CA GLY A 615 7.46 -3.90 5.23
C GLY A 615 8.16 -2.92 4.27
N GLY A 616 8.86 -3.43 3.25
CA GLY A 616 9.67 -2.65 2.31
C GLY A 616 11.06 -2.23 2.82
N GLN A 617 11.42 -2.54 4.08
CA GLN A 617 12.72 -2.23 4.64
C GLN A 617 13.69 -3.42 4.54
N PRO A 618 14.99 -3.21 4.29
CA PRO A 618 15.98 -4.28 4.34
C PRO A 618 16.04 -4.97 5.69
N VAL A 619 16.19 -6.30 5.69
CA VAL A 619 16.27 -7.10 6.94
C VAL A 619 17.69 -7.63 7.12
N GLU A 620 18.39 -7.12 8.13
CA GLU A 620 19.72 -7.60 8.53
C GLU A 620 19.65 -8.95 9.26
N ALA A 621 20.64 -9.80 9.00
CA ALA A 621 20.84 -11.08 9.64
C ALA A 621 19.61 -12.01 9.54
N ALA A 622 18.90 -11.96 8.42
CA ALA A 622 17.93 -12.98 8.01
C ALA A 622 18.70 -14.20 7.49
N PHE A 623 18.35 -15.39 7.96
CA PHE A 623 19.00 -16.63 7.57
C PHE A 623 18.43 -17.12 6.26
N ILE A 624 19.30 -17.41 5.29
CA ILE A 624 18.94 -17.93 3.97
C ILE A 624 19.41 -19.38 3.84
N SER A 625 18.55 -20.23 3.30
CA SER A 625 18.83 -21.64 3.01
C SER A 625 18.35 -22.05 1.62
N ILE A 626 19.14 -22.86 0.91
CA ILE A 626 18.80 -23.45 -0.41
C ILE A 626 19.25 -24.92 -0.42
N ASN A 627 18.41 -25.85 0.04
CA ASN A 627 18.80 -27.28 0.22
C ASN A 627 19.88 -27.53 1.31
N SER A 628 20.31 -26.49 2.04
CA SER A 628 21.12 -26.45 3.30
C SER A 628 21.33 -24.97 3.71
N GLU A 629 21.96 -24.65 4.86
CA GLU A 629 22.24 -23.25 5.28
C GLU A 629 23.30 -22.55 4.39
N PHE A 630 23.06 -21.28 4.01
CA PHE A 630 23.96 -20.47 3.17
C PHE A 630 24.51 -19.22 3.86
N GLY A 631 23.86 -18.74 4.92
CA GLY A 631 24.36 -17.61 5.69
C GLY A 631 23.28 -16.62 6.08
N GLN A 632 23.71 -15.39 6.36
CA GLN A 632 22.88 -14.30 6.84
C GLN A 632 23.01 -13.07 5.95
N THR A 633 21.93 -12.34 5.77
CA THR A 633 21.95 -11.04 5.08
C THR A 633 22.76 -9.98 5.84
N ASP A 634 23.37 -9.06 5.10
CA ASP A 634 24.03 -7.86 5.63
C ASP A 634 23.02 -6.76 6.04
N ILE A 635 23.53 -5.59 6.44
CA ILE A 635 22.72 -4.42 6.84
C ILE A 635 21.80 -3.89 5.72
N ASN A 636 22.12 -4.18 4.45
CA ASN A 636 21.31 -3.80 3.30
C ASN A 636 20.33 -4.92 2.91
N GLY A 637 20.21 -5.97 3.73
CA GLY A 637 19.35 -7.12 3.48
C GLY A 637 19.86 -8.01 2.36
N LEU A 638 21.15 -7.93 1.99
CA LEU A 638 21.72 -8.65 0.85
C LEU A 638 22.57 -9.83 1.29
N LEU A 639 22.50 -10.93 0.53
CA LEU A 639 23.45 -12.05 0.61
C LEU A 639 23.76 -12.55 -0.80
N ASN A 640 25.05 -12.65 -1.13
CA ASN A 640 25.49 -13.40 -2.30
C ASN A 640 25.60 -14.89 -1.97
N VAL A 641 24.90 -15.71 -2.74
CA VAL A 641 24.82 -17.16 -2.58
C VAL A 641 25.49 -17.85 -3.76
N SER A 642 26.57 -18.58 -3.49
CA SER A 642 27.22 -19.43 -4.50
C SER A 642 26.56 -20.81 -4.57
N LEU A 643 25.90 -21.10 -5.68
CA LEU A 643 25.31 -22.41 -5.95
C LEU A 643 26.41 -23.44 -6.20
N LYS A 644 26.38 -24.58 -5.51
CA LYS A 644 27.42 -25.61 -5.66
C LYS A 644 27.38 -26.18 -7.09
N LYS A 645 28.54 -26.32 -7.73
CA LYS A 645 28.66 -26.97 -9.07
C LYS A 645 28.13 -28.41 -9.11
N THR A 646 28.02 -29.05 -7.95
CA THR A 646 27.49 -30.41 -7.79
C THR A 646 25.97 -30.46 -7.67
N MET A 647 25.27 -29.31 -7.61
CA MET A 647 23.81 -29.28 -7.63
C MET A 647 23.32 -29.86 -8.95
N LYS A 648 22.29 -30.69 -8.87
CA LYS A 648 21.63 -31.28 -10.03
C LYS A 648 20.57 -30.33 -10.55
N GLY A 649 20.31 -30.40 -11.85
CA GLY A 649 19.16 -29.74 -12.46
C GLY A 649 17.87 -30.11 -11.74
N GLY A 650 17.08 -29.11 -11.35
CA GLY A 650 15.84 -29.29 -10.61
C GLY A 650 15.37 -28.02 -9.92
N THR A 651 14.23 -28.13 -9.24
CA THR A 651 13.64 -27.04 -8.45
C THR A 651 14.11 -27.13 -7.00
N TYR A 652 14.51 -26.00 -6.44
CA TYR A 652 14.95 -25.84 -5.06
C TYR A 652 14.16 -24.69 -4.41
N ASN A 653 14.05 -24.66 -3.09
CA ASN A 653 13.42 -23.55 -2.37
C ASN A 653 14.48 -22.68 -1.71
N ILE A 654 14.45 -21.38 -1.99
CA ILE A 654 15.10 -20.35 -1.19
C ILE A 654 14.19 -20.10 0.01
N SER A 655 14.62 -20.51 1.20
CA SER A 655 13.85 -20.32 2.43
C SER A 655 14.56 -19.32 3.33
N VAL A 656 13.81 -18.34 3.82
CA VAL A 656 14.32 -17.24 4.65
C VAL A 656 13.59 -17.19 5.98
N THR A 657 14.37 -17.13 7.06
CA THR A 657 13.85 -17.07 8.42
C THR A 657 14.55 -16.00 9.26
N LYS A 658 13.79 -15.40 10.18
CA LYS A 658 14.29 -14.43 11.16
C LYS A 658 13.39 -14.52 12.39
N LEU A 659 13.97 -14.53 13.58
CA LEU A 659 13.21 -14.72 14.81
C LEU A 659 12.19 -13.58 14.97
N GLY A 660 10.93 -13.93 15.21
CA GLY A 660 9.84 -12.97 15.32
C GLY A 660 9.36 -12.40 13.98
N TYR A 661 9.73 -13.04 12.85
CA TYR A 661 9.21 -12.77 11.51
C TYR A 661 8.52 -14.01 10.95
N GLN A 662 7.57 -13.80 10.05
CA GLN A 662 6.95 -14.89 9.29
C GLN A 662 7.95 -15.41 8.25
N LYS A 663 8.10 -16.74 8.16
CA LYS A 663 8.96 -17.39 7.16
C LYS A 663 8.54 -17.00 5.74
N ALA A 664 9.51 -16.96 4.83
CA ALA A 664 9.26 -16.78 3.41
C ALA A 664 9.97 -17.87 2.61
N SER A 665 9.36 -18.30 1.50
CA SER A 665 9.95 -19.24 0.57
C SER A 665 9.68 -18.82 -0.87
N LYS A 666 10.68 -18.99 -1.73
CA LYS A 666 10.60 -18.76 -3.17
C LYS A 666 11.27 -19.92 -3.91
N GLU A 667 10.62 -20.48 -4.92
CA GLU A 667 11.22 -21.50 -5.78
C GLU A 667 12.33 -20.92 -6.65
N LEU A 668 13.39 -21.71 -6.83
CA LEU A 668 14.53 -21.45 -7.71
C LEU A 668 14.74 -22.68 -8.60
N VAL A 669 14.57 -22.50 -9.91
CA VAL A 669 14.89 -23.53 -10.89
C VAL A 669 16.37 -23.48 -11.21
N VAL A 670 17.10 -24.51 -10.82
CA VAL A 670 18.54 -24.64 -11.07
C VAL A 670 18.75 -25.60 -12.23
N GLN A 671 19.51 -25.19 -13.24
CA GLN A 671 19.96 -26.08 -14.33
C GLN A 671 21.26 -26.80 -13.95
N ASP A 672 21.58 -27.89 -14.64
CA ASP A 672 22.84 -28.63 -14.47
C ASP A 672 24.06 -27.76 -14.77
N TYR A 673 25.15 -27.98 -14.03
CA TYR A 673 26.43 -27.28 -14.27
C TYR A 673 26.96 -27.61 -15.67
N VAL A 674 27.31 -26.57 -16.43
CA VAL A 674 27.99 -26.68 -17.72
C VAL A 674 29.38 -26.07 -17.61
N GLU A 675 30.39 -26.94 -17.70
CA GLU A 675 31.80 -26.55 -17.66
C GLU A 675 32.09 -25.69 -18.90
N ASP A 676 32.35 -24.39 -18.68
CA ASP A 676 32.54 -23.33 -19.72
C ASP A 676 31.28 -22.60 -20.20
N ARG A 677 30.22 -22.57 -19.39
CA ARG A 677 29.12 -21.64 -19.62
C ARG A 677 29.43 -20.23 -19.12
N LEU A 678 28.91 -19.23 -19.83
CA LEU A 678 28.85 -17.87 -19.31
C LEU A 678 27.88 -17.79 -18.11
N GLY A 679 28.06 -16.77 -17.27
CA GLY A 679 27.12 -16.34 -16.25
C GLY A 679 26.80 -14.85 -16.45
N ILE A 680 25.59 -14.43 -16.08
CA ILE A 680 25.11 -13.05 -16.19
C ILE A 680 24.74 -12.55 -14.79
N GLU A 681 25.42 -11.53 -14.33
CA GLU A 681 25.08 -10.76 -13.13
C GLU A 681 24.46 -9.43 -13.57
N ALA A 682 23.19 -9.24 -13.21
CA ALA A 682 22.40 -8.04 -13.49
C ALA A 682 21.31 -7.95 -12.39
N PRO A 683 20.78 -6.75 -12.08
CA PRO A 683 19.65 -6.63 -11.15
C PRO A 683 18.42 -7.36 -11.72
N GLU A 684 17.60 -7.94 -10.84
CA GLU A 684 16.32 -8.58 -11.22
C GLU A 684 15.28 -7.55 -11.65
N LYS A 685 15.28 -6.39 -11.00
CA LYS A 685 14.41 -5.26 -11.34
C LYS A 685 15.21 -4.05 -11.76
N GLY A 686 14.83 -3.43 -12.86
CA GLY A 686 15.34 -2.14 -13.30
C GLY A 686 14.21 -1.14 -13.48
N ASN A 687 14.49 0.15 -13.39
CA ASN A 687 13.53 1.18 -13.78
C ASN A 687 13.75 1.52 -15.24
N GLN A 688 12.68 1.62 -16.03
CA GLN A 688 12.77 2.08 -17.41
C GLN A 688 13.53 3.41 -17.45
N PHE A 689 14.39 3.57 -18.46
CA PHE A 689 15.34 4.67 -18.64
C PHE A 689 16.49 4.75 -17.64
N GLY A 690 16.49 3.88 -16.62
CA GLY A 690 17.61 3.67 -15.73
C GLY A 690 18.75 2.89 -16.40
N ASN A 691 19.96 3.10 -15.92
CA ASN A 691 21.13 2.32 -16.31
C ASN A 691 21.31 1.13 -15.38
N ILE A 692 21.59 -0.03 -15.96
CA ILE A 692 22.01 -1.23 -15.26
C ILE A 692 23.43 -1.60 -15.69
N THR A 693 24.15 -2.25 -14.78
CA THR A 693 25.41 -2.92 -15.11
C THR A 693 25.13 -4.40 -15.33
N ILE A 694 25.42 -4.88 -16.54
CA ILE A 694 25.39 -6.29 -16.89
C ILE A 694 26.82 -6.79 -16.86
N ARG A 695 27.11 -7.77 -16.02
CA ARG A 695 28.44 -8.36 -15.91
C ARG A 695 28.42 -9.81 -16.38
N VAL A 696 29.26 -10.12 -17.37
CA VAL A 696 29.42 -11.47 -17.91
C VAL A 696 30.67 -12.12 -17.34
N MET A 697 30.49 -13.30 -16.77
CA MET A 697 31.56 -14.05 -16.09
C MET A 697 31.64 -15.48 -16.59
N ASN A 698 32.78 -16.12 -16.35
CA ASN A 698 32.96 -17.56 -16.43
C ASN A 698 33.84 -17.99 -15.26
N LYS A 699 33.37 -18.97 -14.47
CA LYS A 699 34.09 -19.46 -13.28
C LYS A 699 34.49 -18.31 -12.33
N GLY A 700 33.62 -17.31 -12.17
CA GLY A 700 33.84 -16.11 -11.33
C GLY A 700 34.84 -15.10 -11.88
N GLN A 701 35.40 -15.33 -13.07
CA GLN A 701 36.31 -14.39 -13.74
C GLN A 701 35.56 -13.57 -14.80
N PRO A 702 35.88 -12.28 -14.93
CA PRO A 702 35.24 -11.43 -15.93
C PRO A 702 35.56 -11.91 -17.36
N VAL A 703 34.55 -11.96 -18.22
CA VAL A 703 34.70 -12.35 -19.62
C VAL A 703 34.60 -11.11 -20.49
N ALA A 704 35.74 -10.63 -20.97
CA ALA A 704 35.80 -9.50 -21.90
C ALA A 704 35.35 -9.88 -23.31
N GLY A 705 34.70 -8.97 -24.03
CA GLY A 705 34.26 -9.18 -25.42
C GLY A 705 33.20 -10.27 -25.59
N ALA A 706 32.41 -10.57 -24.56
CA ALA A 706 31.19 -11.37 -24.70
C ALA A 706 30.10 -10.50 -25.34
N THR A 707 29.40 -11.03 -26.34
CA THR A 707 28.26 -10.36 -26.97
C THR A 707 27.04 -10.49 -26.06
N VAL A 708 26.39 -9.36 -25.79
CA VAL A 708 25.17 -9.31 -24.97
C VAL A 708 23.99 -8.90 -25.85
N ASN A 709 22.91 -9.67 -25.76
CA ASN A 709 21.62 -9.35 -26.35
C ASN A 709 20.60 -9.03 -25.24
N TYR A 710 19.69 -8.12 -25.54
CA TYR A 710 18.51 -7.83 -24.74
C TYR A 710 17.30 -8.21 -25.59
N ASP A 711 16.58 -9.23 -25.14
CA ASP A 711 15.71 -10.06 -25.96
C ASP A 711 16.46 -10.50 -27.24
N ASP A 712 15.89 -10.23 -28.41
CA ASP A 712 16.48 -10.57 -29.70
C ASP A 712 17.47 -9.51 -30.22
N LYS A 713 17.67 -8.39 -29.51
CA LYS A 713 18.49 -7.26 -29.98
C LYS A 713 19.90 -7.29 -29.38
N VAL A 714 20.94 -7.26 -30.23
CA VAL A 714 22.32 -7.07 -29.77
C VAL A 714 22.50 -5.66 -29.18
N ILE A 715 22.91 -5.58 -27.92
CA ILE A 715 23.09 -4.29 -27.20
C ILE A 715 24.55 -3.89 -27.00
N GLY A 716 25.50 -4.83 -27.13
CA GLY A 716 26.92 -4.50 -27.07
C GLY A 716 27.81 -5.70 -26.75
N SER A 717 29.06 -5.39 -26.36
CA SER A 717 30.01 -6.37 -25.86
C SER A 717 30.66 -5.90 -24.57
N THR A 718 31.01 -6.84 -23.70
CA THR A 718 31.61 -6.54 -22.39
C THR A 718 33.03 -5.98 -22.49
N ASP A 719 33.39 -5.09 -21.55
CA ASP A 719 34.72 -4.52 -21.41
C ASP A 719 35.74 -5.49 -20.77
N ALA A 720 36.96 -5.02 -20.48
CA ALA A 720 38.01 -5.82 -19.86
C ALA A 720 37.65 -6.33 -18.45
N ALA A 721 36.75 -5.65 -17.74
CA ALA A 721 36.22 -6.04 -16.44
C ALA A 721 34.95 -6.92 -16.56
N GLY A 722 34.58 -7.31 -17.78
CA GLY A 722 33.41 -8.14 -18.06
C GLY A 722 32.10 -7.37 -17.97
N ASN A 723 32.12 -6.04 -17.92
CA ASN A 723 30.93 -5.21 -17.72
C ASN A 723 30.40 -4.62 -19.03
N LEU A 724 29.10 -4.43 -19.09
CA LEU A 724 28.38 -3.63 -20.08
C LEU A 724 27.33 -2.79 -19.34
N ILE A 725 27.38 -1.47 -19.49
CA ILE A 725 26.32 -0.59 -18.98
C ILE A 725 25.24 -0.49 -20.05
N TYR A 726 23.99 -0.76 -19.68
CA TYR A 726 22.84 -0.71 -20.58
C TYR A 726 21.73 0.16 -20.00
N ARG A 727 21.14 1.01 -20.83
CA ARG A 727 19.97 1.82 -20.49
C ARG A 727 18.71 1.05 -20.88
N LEU A 728 17.84 0.81 -19.92
CA LEU A 728 16.57 0.10 -20.14
C LEU A 728 15.60 0.99 -20.90
N GLU A 729 14.91 0.48 -21.91
CA GLU A 729 14.05 1.29 -22.79
C GLU A 729 12.56 0.96 -22.67
N ASN A 730 12.19 -0.30 -22.46
CA ASN A 730 10.80 -0.74 -22.39
C ASN A 730 10.53 -1.38 -21.03
N SER A 731 9.32 -1.22 -20.52
CA SER A 731 8.83 -1.92 -19.31
C SER A 731 8.36 -3.34 -19.64
N GLY A 732 8.30 -4.19 -18.62
CA GLY A 732 7.92 -5.60 -18.75
C GLY A 732 9.08 -6.55 -18.46
N THR A 733 8.87 -7.84 -18.68
CA THR A 733 9.88 -8.88 -18.49
C THR A 733 10.66 -9.09 -19.78
N HIS A 734 11.97 -8.91 -19.68
CA HIS A 734 12.92 -9.04 -20.78
C HIS A 734 13.99 -10.10 -20.46
N THR A 735 14.63 -10.67 -21.47
CA THR A 735 15.68 -11.67 -21.29
C THR A 735 17.02 -11.14 -21.79
N ILE A 736 18.03 -11.13 -20.91
CA ILE A 736 19.42 -10.83 -21.25
C ILE A 736 20.10 -12.13 -21.67
N TYR A 737 20.69 -12.16 -22.87
CA TYR A 737 21.50 -13.27 -23.35
C TYR A 737 22.97 -12.87 -23.43
N ALA A 738 23.87 -13.78 -23.06
CA ALA A 738 25.30 -13.61 -23.24
C ALA A 738 25.87 -14.76 -24.08
N SER A 739 26.70 -14.42 -25.06
CA SER A 739 27.34 -15.39 -25.95
C SER A 739 28.80 -15.01 -26.24
N LYS A 740 29.67 -16.02 -26.34
CA LYS A 740 31.06 -15.86 -26.75
C LYS A 740 31.57 -17.18 -27.31
N SER A 741 32.32 -17.12 -28.41
CA SER A 741 32.92 -18.32 -29.01
C SER A 741 33.75 -19.10 -27.98
N GLY A 742 33.55 -20.41 -27.92
CA GLY A 742 34.19 -21.30 -26.95
C GLY A 742 33.48 -21.41 -25.60
N PHE A 743 32.35 -20.74 -25.42
CA PHE A 743 31.53 -20.82 -24.21
C PHE A 743 30.10 -21.24 -24.54
N ALA A 744 29.45 -21.95 -23.62
CA ALA A 744 28.00 -22.13 -23.67
C ALA A 744 27.30 -20.80 -23.31
N THR A 745 26.20 -20.50 -24.01
CA THR A 745 25.45 -19.25 -23.81
C THR A 745 24.76 -19.23 -22.45
N ALA A 746 24.46 -18.02 -21.98
CA ALA A 746 23.69 -17.79 -20.77
C ALA A 746 22.47 -16.92 -21.07
N ALA A 747 21.43 -17.07 -20.27
CA ALA A 747 20.22 -16.25 -20.32
C ALA A 747 19.80 -15.89 -18.90
N ARG A 748 19.27 -14.68 -18.70
CA ARG A 748 18.74 -14.20 -17.42
C ARG A 748 17.60 -13.23 -17.67
N ASP A 749 16.47 -13.44 -17.02
CA ASP A 749 15.34 -12.51 -17.10
C ASP A 749 15.56 -11.28 -16.20
N ILE A 750 14.98 -10.15 -16.59
CA ILE A 750 14.93 -8.88 -15.84
C ILE A 750 13.55 -8.27 -16.00
N GLU A 751 12.96 -7.81 -14.90
CA GLU A 751 11.73 -7.03 -14.86
C GLU A 751 12.05 -5.53 -14.96
N VAL A 752 11.43 -4.83 -15.90
CA VAL A 752 11.59 -3.38 -16.05
C VAL A 752 10.31 -2.66 -15.64
N ARG A 753 10.42 -1.83 -14.60
CA ARG A 753 9.30 -1.08 -14.03
C ARG A 753 9.06 0.22 -14.80
N VAL A 754 7.77 0.53 -14.96
CA VAL A 754 7.29 1.77 -15.58
C VAL A 754 7.79 2.99 -14.78
N PRO A 755 8.23 4.08 -15.42
CA PRO A 755 8.78 5.25 -14.77
C PRO A 755 7.64 6.19 -14.35
N TYR A 756 7.43 6.37 -13.06
CA TYR A 756 6.52 7.37 -12.50
C TYR A 756 7.14 8.06 -11.28
N ALA A 757 6.64 9.25 -10.95
CA ALA A 757 7.02 9.97 -9.74
C ALA A 757 5.77 10.32 -8.96
N GLU A 758 5.81 10.12 -7.65
CA GLU A 758 4.67 10.39 -6.77
C GLU A 758 5.19 10.99 -5.47
N PHE A 759 4.93 12.29 -5.28
CA PHE A 759 5.42 13.02 -4.11
C PHE A 759 4.33 13.00 -3.03
N LYS A 760 4.72 12.58 -1.81
CA LYS A 760 3.85 12.58 -0.63
C LYS A 760 4.47 13.42 0.47
N ALA A 761 3.68 14.30 1.08
CA ALA A 761 4.05 14.92 2.34
C ALA A 761 3.87 13.90 3.46
N LEU A 762 4.93 13.67 4.23
CA LEU A 762 4.92 12.76 5.37
C LEU A 762 4.36 13.45 6.63
N ASP A 763 4.53 14.77 6.72
CA ASP A 763 4.07 15.56 7.86
C ASP A 763 3.89 17.06 7.52
N ILE A 764 3.32 17.80 8.47
CA ILE A 764 3.30 19.27 8.47
C ILE A 764 3.68 19.77 9.86
N ARG A 765 4.83 20.45 9.94
CA ARG A 765 5.37 21.06 11.14
C ARG A 765 5.22 22.59 11.06
N VAL A 766 4.28 23.10 11.86
CA VAL A 766 3.99 24.52 12.06
C VAL A 766 3.39 24.70 13.46
N ASN A 767 3.61 25.87 14.08
CA ASN A 767 2.98 26.20 15.36
C ASN A 767 1.45 26.17 15.23
N ASN A 768 0.77 25.59 16.22
CA ASN A 768 -0.70 25.52 16.22
C ASN A 768 -1.36 26.90 16.38
N VAL A 769 -0.63 27.87 16.94
CA VAL A 769 -1.04 29.26 17.06
C VAL A 769 0.03 30.14 16.39
N VAL A 770 -0.40 31.02 15.49
CA VAL A 770 0.44 31.98 14.79
C VAL A 770 -0.10 33.40 14.96
N ILE A 771 0.79 34.39 14.96
CA ILE A 771 0.41 35.79 15.13
C ILE A 771 0.31 36.48 13.76
N SER A 772 -0.77 37.23 13.55
CA SER A 772 -0.98 38.02 12.34
C SER A 772 0.14 39.04 12.15
N ASN A 773 0.61 39.22 10.92
CA ASN A 773 1.76 40.02 10.50
C ASN A 773 3.14 39.53 10.99
N GLU A 774 3.24 38.30 11.52
CA GLU A 774 4.53 37.64 11.76
C GLU A 774 4.88 36.68 10.62
N LYS A 775 6.18 36.44 10.44
CA LYS A 775 6.66 35.38 9.54
C LYS A 775 6.52 34.03 10.23
N VAL A 776 5.91 33.10 9.52
CA VAL A 776 5.75 31.71 9.93
C VAL A 776 6.48 30.81 8.95
N GLU A 777 7.11 29.77 9.51
CA GLU A 777 7.67 28.67 8.75
C GLU A 777 6.74 27.46 8.85
N VAL A 778 6.40 26.91 7.69
CA VAL A 778 5.74 25.62 7.55
C VAL A 778 6.77 24.66 6.97
N GLN A 779 7.17 23.69 7.77
CA GLN A 779 8.13 22.66 7.39
C GLN A 779 7.41 21.34 7.10
N THR A 780 7.90 20.59 6.12
CA THR A 780 7.34 19.28 5.76
C THR A 780 8.44 18.39 5.22
N ASN A 781 8.44 17.12 5.60
CA ASN A 781 9.23 16.10 4.93
C ASN A 781 8.43 15.55 3.74
N ILE A 782 9.00 15.59 2.55
CA ILE A 782 8.38 15.09 1.32
C ILE A 782 9.18 13.90 0.82
N THR A 783 8.50 12.83 0.46
CA THR A 783 9.11 11.64 -0.16
C THR A 783 8.64 11.47 -1.59
N ASN A 784 9.49 10.97 -2.48
CA ASN A 784 9.07 10.48 -3.79
C ASN A 784 8.96 8.95 -3.74
N VAL A 785 7.73 8.43 -3.72
CA VAL A 785 7.47 6.97 -3.68
C VAL A 785 7.48 6.32 -5.06
N GLY A 786 7.72 7.09 -6.13
CA GLY A 786 7.79 6.58 -7.50
C GLY A 786 9.12 5.92 -7.87
N THR A 787 9.21 5.46 -9.11
CA THR A 787 10.36 4.72 -9.68
C THR A 787 11.36 5.62 -10.41
N LYS A 788 11.02 6.88 -10.71
CA LYS A 788 11.95 7.88 -11.25
C LYS A 788 12.08 9.08 -10.31
N GLY A 789 13.25 9.70 -10.30
CA GLY A 789 13.39 11.04 -9.75
C GLY A 789 12.65 12.06 -10.62
N ASP A 790 12.12 13.10 -10.00
CA ASP A 790 11.38 14.14 -10.72
C ASP A 790 11.52 15.50 -10.02
N THR A 791 11.09 16.56 -10.69
CA THR A 791 10.94 17.89 -10.12
C THR A 791 9.49 18.30 -10.20
N LEU A 792 8.82 18.38 -9.04
CA LEU A 792 7.43 18.80 -8.97
C LEU A 792 7.30 20.15 -8.26
N PRO A 793 6.47 21.07 -8.77
CA PRO A 793 6.02 22.21 -7.97
C PRO A 793 5.25 21.70 -6.74
N VAL A 794 5.67 22.12 -5.55
CA VAL A 794 4.99 21.81 -4.28
C VAL A 794 4.40 23.10 -3.74
N GLY A 795 3.07 23.12 -3.65
CA GLY A 795 2.29 24.24 -3.14
C GLY A 795 2.02 24.16 -1.63
N LEU A 796 2.09 25.31 -0.96
CA LEU A 796 1.49 25.55 0.35
C LEU A 796 0.08 26.12 0.13
N ILE A 797 -0.93 25.35 0.53
CA ILE A 797 -2.33 25.72 0.42
C ILE A 797 -2.84 26.17 1.81
N ILE A 798 -3.53 27.31 1.86
CA ILE A 798 -4.21 27.79 3.06
C ILE A 798 -5.68 28.03 2.72
N ASN A 799 -6.59 27.35 3.42
CA ASN A 799 -8.04 27.38 3.15
C ASN A 799 -8.36 27.29 1.66
N SER A 800 -7.90 26.23 1.00
CA SER A 800 -8.13 25.96 -0.43
C SER A 800 -7.50 26.95 -1.42
N THR A 801 -6.68 27.90 -0.94
CA THR A 801 -5.97 28.84 -1.80
C THR A 801 -4.48 28.49 -1.78
N GLU A 802 -3.89 28.24 -2.95
CA GLU A 802 -2.44 28.09 -3.06
C GLU A 802 -1.77 29.45 -2.86
N ILE A 803 -0.96 29.58 -1.81
CA ILE A 803 -0.36 30.87 -1.41
C ILE A 803 1.06 31.04 -1.95
N VAL A 804 1.78 29.93 -2.08
CA VAL A 804 3.13 29.86 -2.63
C VAL A 804 3.37 28.44 -3.15
N SER A 805 4.12 28.32 -4.23
CA SER A 805 4.58 27.05 -4.79
C SER A 805 6.06 27.17 -5.15
N MET A 806 6.83 26.10 -4.95
CA MET A 806 8.24 26.05 -5.33
C MET A 806 8.60 24.71 -5.97
N PRO A 807 9.53 24.66 -6.93
CA PRO A 807 9.98 23.39 -7.50
C PRO A 807 10.78 22.61 -6.46
N VAL A 808 10.43 21.35 -6.28
CA VAL A 808 11.12 20.41 -5.40
C VAL A 808 11.59 19.23 -6.24
N THR A 809 12.90 19.03 -6.30
CA THR A 809 13.50 17.84 -6.93
C THR A 809 13.78 16.80 -5.86
N ILE A 810 13.29 15.57 -6.08
CA ILE A 810 13.47 14.42 -5.17
C ILE A 810 13.71 13.16 -6.02
N ALA A 811 14.80 12.43 -5.74
CA ALA A 811 15.07 11.14 -6.37
C ALA A 811 14.07 10.07 -5.90
N ALA A 812 13.90 8.99 -6.67
CA ALA A 812 13.07 7.86 -6.26
C ALA A 812 13.52 7.30 -4.90
N GLY A 813 12.58 7.18 -3.94
CA GLY A 813 12.82 6.69 -2.58
C GLY A 813 13.51 7.68 -1.63
N GLU A 814 13.85 8.89 -2.08
CA GLU A 814 14.47 9.91 -1.24
C GLU A 814 13.42 10.71 -0.45
N VAL A 815 13.80 11.14 0.77
CA VAL A 815 13.03 12.08 1.59
C VAL A 815 13.77 13.40 1.64
N LYS A 816 13.05 14.51 1.41
CA LYS A 816 13.59 15.86 1.44
C LYS A 816 12.71 16.77 2.29
N GLU A 817 13.34 17.49 3.21
CA GLU A 817 12.66 18.55 3.98
C GLU A 817 12.46 19.79 3.11
N VAL A 818 11.26 20.35 3.15
CA VAL A 818 10.87 21.59 2.45
C VAL A 818 10.32 22.57 3.48
N THR A 819 10.78 23.83 3.39
CA THR A 819 10.33 24.91 4.27
C THR A 819 9.69 26.03 3.46
N PHE A 820 8.45 26.36 3.81
CA PHE A 820 7.74 27.53 3.29
C PHE A 820 7.77 28.65 4.33
N THR A 821 8.35 29.80 3.97
CA THR A 821 8.30 31.00 4.83
C THR A 821 7.28 31.98 4.28
N LYS A 822 6.29 32.34 5.10
CA LYS A 822 5.23 33.29 4.71
C LYS A 822 4.86 34.22 5.85
N GLU A 823 4.65 35.49 5.53
CA GLU A 823 4.05 36.47 6.45
C GLU A 823 2.54 36.26 6.55
N VAL A 824 2.02 36.13 7.77
CA VAL A 824 0.62 35.81 8.04
C VAL A 824 -0.25 37.06 7.92
N ASN A 825 -0.63 37.40 6.70
CA ASN A 825 -1.56 38.51 6.43
C ASN A 825 -3.02 38.02 6.44
N LEU A 826 -3.39 37.32 7.52
CA LEU A 826 -4.71 36.73 7.70
C LEU A 826 -5.39 37.31 8.94
N PRO A 827 -6.71 37.55 8.91
CA PRO A 827 -7.49 37.87 10.10
C PRO A 827 -7.40 36.77 11.18
N PRO A 828 -7.75 37.08 12.44
CA PRO A 828 -7.85 36.05 13.48
C PRO A 828 -8.88 34.98 13.11
N GLY A 829 -8.54 33.71 13.33
CA GLY A 829 -9.41 32.57 13.00
C GLY A 829 -8.65 31.26 12.80
N ASN A 830 -9.37 30.19 12.47
CA ASN A 830 -8.78 28.89 12.16
C ASN A 830 -8.61 28.73 10.65
N TYR A 831 -7.41 28.28 10.26
CA TYR A 831 -7.03 28.08 8.88
C TYR A 831 -6.48 26.67 8.68
N THR A 832 -6.94 25.98 7.65
CA THR A 832 -6.38 24.71 7.23
C THR A 832 -5.15 24.97 6.38
N VAL A 833 -4.01 24.45 6.82
CA VAL A 833 -2.75 24.41 6.08
C VAL A 833 -2.63 23.05 5.43
N GLU A 834 -2.30 23.02 4.14
CA GLU A 834 -2.17 21.81 3.35
C GLU A 834 -0.92 21.82 2.48
N VAL A 835 -0.25 20.66 2.41
CA VAL A 835 0.84 20.39 1.46
C VAL A 835 0.69 18.94 0.96
N LEU A 836 0.60 18.75 -0.36
CA LEU A 836 0.46 17.43 -1.00
C LEU A 836 -0.64 16.55 -0.36
N GLY A 837 -1.80 17.13 -0.07
CA GLY A 837 -2.95 16.45 0.54
C GLY A 837 -2.88 16.29 2.07
N GLN A 838 -1.71 16.45 2.69
CA GLN A 838 -1.59 16.43 4.14
C GLN A 838 -2.17 17.73 4.71
N LYS A 839 -3.04 17.65 5.73
CA LYS A 839 -3.76 18.80 6.30
C LYS A 839 -3.45 19.00 7.78
N LYS A 840 -3.37 20.27 8.22
CA LYS A 840 -3.25 20.66 9.63
C LYS A 840 -4.01 21.97 9.89
N ILE A 841 -4.72 22.05 11.02
CA ILE A 841 -5.40 23.29 11.44
C ILE A 841 -4.43 24.18 12.23
N VAL A 842 -4.41 25.47 11.90
CA VAL A 842 -3.63 26.52 12.57
C VAL A 842 -4.56 27.67 12.98
N GLU A 843 -4.45 28.12 14.23
CA GLU A 843 -5.15 29.29 14.76
C GLU A 843 -4.30 30.56 14.52
N VAL A 844 -4.84 31.54 13.80
CA VAL A 844 -4.26 32.89 13.67
C VAL A 844 -4.84 33.78 14.77
N ARG A 845 -3.97 34.49 15.50
CA ARG A 845 -4.37 35.49 16.49
C ARG A 845 -3.89 36.89 16.08
N GLU A 846 -4.58 37.91 16.58
CA GLU A 846 -4.16 39.29 16.42
C GLU A 846 -2.81 39.54 17.11
N ALA A 847 -1.96 40.36 16.47
CA ALA A 847 -0.73 40.82 17.12
C ALA A 847 -1.06 41.63 18.37
N PRO A 848 -0.35 41.43 19.49
CA PRO A 848 -0.58 42.21 20.69
C PRO A 848 -0.37 43.70 20.38
N PHE A 849 -1.41 44.50 20.58
CA PHE A 849 -1.39 45.95 20.36
C PHE A 849 -0.28 46.59 21.21
N ASN A 850 0.75 47.16 20.58
CA ASN A 850 1.82 47.82 21.31
C ASN A 850 1.36 49.20 21.80
N ILE A 851 0.75 49.21 22.99
CA ILE A 851 0.20 50.41 23.65
C ILE A 851 1.25 51.51 23.82
N PHE A 852 2.56 51.19 23.83
CA PHE A 852 3.63 52.19 23.93
C PHE A 852 3.78 53.04 22.66
N LEU A 853 3.48 52.50 21.46
CA LEU A 853 3.54 53.28 20.22
C LEU A 853 2.36 54.25 20.11
N ALA A 854 1.17 53.84 20.57
CA ALA A 854 -0.01 54.70 20.68
C ALA A 854 0.14 55.77 21.77
N LEU A 855 0.78 55.44 22.91
CA LEU A 855 1.12 56.42 23.95
C LEU A 855 2.16 57.45 23.48
N LEU A 856 3.11 57.08 22.61
CA LEU A 856 4.06 58.04 22.02
C LEU A 856 3.36 59.04 21.07
N VAL A 857 2.37 58.58 20.29
CA VAL A 857 1.54 59.46 19.45
C VAL A 857 0.61 60.33 20.31
N ILE A 858 0.08 59.83 21.42
CA ILE A 858 -0.75 60.62 22.36
C ILE A 858 0.08 61.64 23.16
N ILE A 859 1.34 61.35 23.49
CA ILE A 859 2.24 62.30 24.15
C ILE A 859 2.68 63.41 23.17
N VAL A 860 2.93 63.07 21.90
CA VAL A 860 3.27 64.07 20.86
C VAL A 860 2.05 64.94 20.49
N ILE A 861 0.84 64.38 20.42
CA ILE A 861 -0.39 65.16 20.17
C ILE A 861 -0.79 65.97 21.42
N GLY A 862 -0.59 65.43 22.63
CA GLY A 862 -0.84 66.14 23.89
C GLY A 862 0.06 67.37 24.10
N ALA A 863 1.33 67.31 23.68
CA ALA A 863 2.23 68.45 23.71
C ALA A 863 1.82 69.56 22.71
N VAL A 864 1.26 69.19 21.55
CA VAL A 864 0.79 70.14 20.52
C VAL A 864 -0.55 70.80 20.92
N VAL A 865 -1.45 70.07 21.59
CA VAL A 865 -2.74 70.60 22.04
C VAL A 865 -2.59 71.58 23.22
N ILE A 866 -1.64 71.35 24.14
CA ILE A 866 -1.33 72.31 25.22
C ILE A 866 -0.71 73.59 24.66
N PHE A 867 0.12 73.51 23.61
CA PHE A 867 0.70 74.68 22.95
C PHE A 867 -0.34 75.54 22.19
N LEU A 868 -1.38 74.91 21.63
CA LEU A 868 -2.44 75.60 20.88
C LEU A 868 -3.54 76.21 21.78
N LEU A 869 -3.82 75.65 22.96
CA LEU A 869 -4.84 76.17 23.88
C LEU A 869 -4.40 77.42 24.68
N THR A 870 -3.12 77.80 24.65
CA THR A 870 -2.64 79.05 25.25
C THR A 870 -2.76 80.30 24.36
N LYS A 871 -3.22 80.19 23.09
CA LYS A 871 -3.10 81.30 22.12
C LYS A 871 -4.39 81.81 21.47
N GLY A 872 -5.57 81.53 22.00
CA GLY A 872 -6.79 82.04 21.35
C GLY A 872 -8.07 81.97 22.16
N ARG A 873 -8.18 82.77 23.22
CA ARG A 873 -9.50 83.10 23.79
C ARG A 873 -9.98 84.43 23.20
N THR A 874 -10.97 84.29 22.33
CA THR A 874 -11.80 85.33 21.73
C THR A 874 -12.71 86.00 22.76
N ARG A 875 -13.03 87.29 22.57
CA ARG A 875 -14.37 87.81 22.19
C ARG A 875 -14.55 89.30 22.50
N SER A 876 -15.08 90.00 21.50
CA SER A 876 -15.68 91.33 21.57
C SER A 876 -17.16 91.23 21.96
N GLY A 877 -17.65 92.17 22.75
CA GLY A 877 -19.07 92.35 23.06
C GLY A 877 -19.30 93.29 24.24
N THR A 878 -19.39 94.59 23.93
CA THR A 878 -19.59 95.73 24.82
C THR A 878 -21.04 95.86 25.33
N ALA A 879 -21.23 96.22 26.61
CA ALA A 879 -22.06 97.36 27.05
C ALA A 879 -22.11 97.52 28.60
N LYS A 880 -21.62 98.69 29.03
CA LYS A 880 -22.03 99.61 30.12
C LYS A 880 -22.08 99.19 31.59
N ASP A 881 -21.23 99.91 32.33
CA ASP A 881 -21.35 100.59 33.64
C ASP A 881 -21.54 99.80 34.95
N GLN A 882 -20.66 100.19 35.88
CA GLN A 882 -20.25 99.70 37.20
C GLN A 882 -21.11 100.29 38.37
N PRO A 883 -20.84 100.02 39.68
CA PRO A 883 -20.12 98.90 40.34
C PRO A 883 -20.75 98.40 41.70
N VAL A 884 -19.99 97.53 42.40
CA VAL A 884 -19.90 97.28 43.89
C VAL A 884 -20.83 96.16 44.44
N GLU A 885 -20.47 95.16 45.29
CA GLU A 885 -19.31 94.65 46.07
C GLU A 885 -19.57 93.15 46.36
N GLY A 886 -18.60 92.24 46.44
CA GLY A 886 -18.00 91.76 47.72
C GLY A 886 -18.14 90.22 47.81
N GLU A 887 -17.03 89.48 47.72
CA GLU A 887 -16.41 88.68 48.80
C GLU A 887 -17.07 87.30 49.07
N ILE A 888 -16.40 86.17 49.37
CA ILE A 888 -14.99 85.73 49.36
C ILE A 888 -14.97 84.20 49.66
N LYS A 889 -13.94 83.53 49.10
CA LYS A 889 -13.14 82.34 49.53
C LYS A 889 -13.83 81.03 49.97
N LYS A 890 -13.49 79.89 49.33
CA LYS A 890 -12.18 79.15 49.28
C LYS A 890 -11.76 78.55 50.63
N LYS A 891 -11.58 77.23 50.65
CA LYS A 891 -10.27 76.61 50.41
C LYS A 891 -10.43 75.26 49.75
#